data_AF-A0AAU1FVL2-F1
#
_entry.id   AF-A0AAU1FVL2-F1
#
_cell.length_a   1.000
_cell.length_b   1.000
_cell.length_c   1.000
_cell.angle_alpha   90.00
_cell.angle_beta   90.00
_cell.angle_gamma   90.00
#
_symmetry.space_group_name_H-M   'P 1'
#
loop_
_entity.id
_entity.type
_entity.pdbx_description
1 polymer ?
#
loop_
_entity_poly.entity_id
_entity_poly.type
_entity_poly.pdbx_seq_one_letter_code
_entity_poly.pdbx_strand_id
1 'polypeptide(L)'
;MDHKKSLAEREVTFRARPRALLVAVAAAFAPTLAAPAVAHAVGTKATLTVASGETVEVTATTKLSSLTIEEGGILAAPDGYSISLTVNSVETGSELALLTDGYGGAATAIAAGTYTGTVVITVAEANEVAYSTLTFPFRQAIYVDSDGVDKSKSVLANVKGGSATNTAATGIRLTSTGEAFNGVYVTGGGTYTLKNAKIAFTGNGRCDFIGYGASVVGTGDGTTLVVNGATITNQGVVRTAVIADATANVIVKNSTIHTADGTVPDEYPASGTGDTKYMITVPWMLGLSGNVRATNLLGANTRAAYINSSVSSENWGALSVDGGSNCTLTVINSTIANTGGVGYGSYAIGNVTEHILGSTYDVGDYVLITWSGTVHYGDSVAGTVSDLNDSLELGLTSTELSALSEKSCALNSGRFGFMWYGASTVTIDGGTQVSTEKTTFLSKASAATVVVDGSDGATIEAGNGVIFQLMDTDRPSSVSVSGEPWSSETIGTYTEPTGSATKSSSWVTTSAQTTDSTATFTDIALTGNFYNSVWGGGNASIQGQNLVLTFDGSTVEGVISASAAKHSVSTITSAEYLQIGEVTNTAQAVVNNGVIVTLKNGADWTVTGTSYLSALTIASDASVTAPSGKTVTLKVGGTTTTITPGKSYTGALTLTVA
;
A
#
# COMPACT_ATOMS: atom_id res chain seq x y z
N MET A 1 -41.70 2.76 25.57
CA MET A 1 -41.06 1.53 25.08
C MET A 1 -39.82 1.98 24.30
N ASP A 2 -38.77 2.52 24.91
CA ASP A 2 -37.96 2.08 26.05
C ASP A 2 -37.26 0.73 25.81
N HIS A 3 -36.05 0.81 25.25
CA HIS A 3 -34.88 0.03 25.69
C HIS A 3 -33.59 0.71 25.20
N LYS A 4 -33.17 1.76 25.91
CA LYS A 4 -31.77 2.20 26.02
C LYS A 4 -31.32 1.98 27.47
N LYS A 5 -30.47 0.97 27.71
CA LYS A 5 -29.64 0.76 28.91
C LYS A 5 -28.49 -0.15 28.45
N SER A 6 -27.24 0.33 28.39
CA SER A 6 -26.30 0.56 29.50
C SER A 6 -25.22 -0.51 29.48
N LEU A 7 -24.08 -0.21 28.86
CA LEU A 7 -22.78 -0.72 29.31
C LEU A 7 -21.91 0.50 29.54
N ALA A 8 -21.64 0.78 30.82
CA ALA A 8 -20.77 1.84 31.26
C ALA A 8 -19.33 1.49 30.87
N GLU A 9 -18.82 2.18 29.87
CA GLU A 9 -17.38 2.30 29.63
C GLU A 9 -16.76 3.01 30.83
N ARG A 10 -15.81 2.33 31.50
CA ARG A 10 -14.87 3.02 32.37
C ARG A 10 -13.93 3.80 31.46
N GLU A 11 -14.10 5.11 31.39
CA GLU A 11 -13.12 6.04 30.82
C GLU A 11 -11.75 5.79 31.48
N VAL A 12 -10.81 5.25 30.70
CA VAL A 12 -9.39 5.39 31.01
C VAL A 12 -8.98 6.77 30.53
N THR A 13 -8.81 7.68 31.48
CA THR A 13 -8.35 9.04 31.22
C THR A 13 -6.89 8.97 30.77
N PHE A 14 -6.63 9.15 29.47
CA PHE A 14 -5.28 9.35 28.94
C PHE A 14 -4.77 10.71 29.43
N ARG A 15 -3.95 10.70 30.48
CA ARG A 15 -3.07 11.83 30.77
C ARG A 15 -1.84 11.68 29.89
N ALA A 16 -1.63 12.58 28.95
CA ALA A 16 -0.34 12.80 28.33
C ALA A 16 0.71 12.97 29.45
N ARG A 17 1.71 12.08 29.49
CA ARG A 17 2.83 12.16 30.43
C ARG A 17 4.09 12.53 29.65
N PRO A 18 4.99 13.34 30.23
CA PRO A 18 6.26 13.67 29.59
C PRO A 18 7.07 12.39 29.39
N ARG A 19 7.43 12.08 28.14
CA ARG A 19 8.32 10.98 27.78
C ARG A 19 9.69 11.25 28.41
N ALA A 20 10.17 10.33 29.24
CA ALA A 20 11.51 10.40 29.80
C ALA A 20 12.53 10.25 28.68
N LEU A 21 13.61 11.02 28.76
CA LEU A 21 14.74 10.95 27.83
C LEU A 21 15.41 9.57 27.99
N LEU A 22 15.08 8.62 27.11
CA LEU A 22 15.79 7.34 26.99
C LEU A 22 17.20 7.65 26.49
N VAL A 23 18.20 7.59 27.37
CA VAL A 23 19.60 7.59 26.95
C VAL A 23 19.99 6.16 26.62
N ALA A 24 19.92 5.78 25.36
CA ALA A 24 20.55 4.56 24.86
C ALA A 24 22.08 4.74 24.92
N VAL A 25 22.72 4.26 25.98
CA VAL A 25 24.18 4.21 26.04
C VAL A 25 24.67 3.05 25.17
N ALA A 26 24.93 3.34 23.90
CA ALA A 26 25.81 2.52 23.07
C ALA A 26 27.23 2.61 23.65
N ALA A 27 27.77 1.46 24.06
CA ALA A 27 29.04 1.37 24.76
C ALA A 27 30.23 1.85 23.89
N ALA A 28 30.85 2.95 24.31
CA ALA A 28 32.27 3.20 24.09
C ALA A 28 32.92 3.44 25.47
N PHE A 29 33.83 2.54 25.84
CA PHE A 29 34.41 2.39 27.16
C PHE A 29 35.10 3.66 27.73
N ALA A 30 34.72 4.03 28.95
CA ALA A 30 35.61 4.57 29.98
C ALA A 30 35.14 4.03 31.36
N PRO A 31 36.04 3.65 32.29
CA PRO A 31 35.66 2.88 33.46
C PRO A 31 35.03 3.78 34.52
N THR A 32 33.71 3.86 34.54
CA THR A 32 32.95 4.24 35.74
C THR A 32 32.66 2.96 36.53
N LEU A 33 32.89 2.99 37.84
CA LEU A 33 32.65 1.88 38.75
C LEU A 33 31.19 1.42 38.65
N ALA A 34 30.95 0.33 37.92
CA ALA A 34 29.67 -0.36 37.88
C ALA A 34 29.40 -0.97 39.25
N ALA A 35 28.24 -0.65 39.83
CA ALA A 35 27.71 -1.43 40.95
C ALA A 35 27.48 -2.87 40.48
N PRO A 36 27.78 -3.89 41.31
CA PRO A 36 27.68 -5.28 40.88
C PRO A 36 26.22 -5.65 40.60
N ALA A 37 25.98 -6.29 39.46
CA ALA A 37 24.70 -6.92 39.15
C ALA A 37 24.39 -7.99 40.21
N VAL A 38 23.21 -7.92 40.83
CA VAL A 38 22.78 -8.88 41.86
C VAL A 38 21.89 -9.94 41.22
N ALA A 39 22.43 -11.14 41.01
CA ALA A 39 21.67 -12.29 40.51
C ALA A 39 20.65 -12.75 41.57
N HIS A 40 19.36 -12.67 41.26
CA HIS A 40 18.29 -13.19 42.11
C HIS A 40 17.68 -14.46 41.51
N ALA A 41 17.77 -15.58 42.23
CA ALA A 41 16.99 -16.79 41.94
C ALA A 41 15.62 -16.69 42.62
N VAL A 42 14.54 -16.73 41.86
CA VAL A 42 13.22 -16.33 42.35
C VAL A 42 12.21 -17.49 42.30
N GLY A 43 11.65 -17.85 43.46
CA GLY A 43 10.63 -18.89 43.64
C GLY A 43 9.19 -18.44 43.34
N THR A 44 8.28 -19.41 43.25
CA THR A 44 6.96 -19.41 42.56
C THR A 44 5.85 -18.45 43.05
N LYS A 45 6.13 -17.47 43.93
CA LYS A 45 5.19 -16.39 44.32
C LYS A 45 5.95 -15.11 44.69
N ALA A 46 6.80 -14.63 43.78
CA ALA A 46 7.65 -13.50 44.08
C ALA A 46 7.15 -12.20 43.45
N THR A 47 7.43 -11.13 44.18
CA THR A 47 7.45 -9.77 43.67
C THR A 47 8.89 -9.41 43.31
N LEU A 48 9.10 -8.63 42.26
CA LEU A 48 10.40 -8.03 41.93
C LEU A 48 10.24 -6.51 41.94
N THR A 49 11.17 -5.82 42.58
CA THR A 49 11.31 -4.36 42.47
C THR A 49 12.68 -4.07 41.88
N VAL A 50 12.73 -3.25 40.83
CA VAL A 50 13.95 -2.69 40.24
C VAL A 50 13.97 -1.23 40.65
N ALA A 51 14.86 -0.87 41.57
CA ALA A 51 14.95 0.47 42.12
C ALA A 51 15.51 1.47 41.09
N SER A 52 15.32 2.77 41.36
CA SER A 52 15.88 3.83 40.51
C SER A 52 17.40 3.72 40.40
N GLY A 53 17.93 3.68 39.17
CA GLY A 53 19.35 3.50 38.88
C GLY A 53 19.85 2.06 39.02
N GLU A 54 18.99 1.11 39.40
CA GLU A 54 19.31 -0.32 39.43
C GLU A 54 19.16 -0.93 38.04
N THR A 55 20.09 -1.79 37.67
CA THR A 55 19.94 -2.69 36.50
C THR A 55 19.87 -4.12 36.99
N VAL A 56 18.78 -4.81 36.68
CA VAL A 56 18.58 -6.23 37.00
C VAL A 56 18.64 -7.03 35.71
N GLU A 57 19.67 -7.86 35.59
CA GLU A 57 19.77 -8.85 34.51
C GLU A 57 18.88 -10.05 34.83
N VAL A 58 17.96 -10.37 33.91
CA VAL A 58 17.05 -11.52 34.03
C VAL A 58 17.59 -12.66 33.19
N THR A 59 18.26 -13.62 33.82
CA THR A 59 18.98 -14.71 33.14
C THR A 59 18.12 -15.90 32.75
N ALA A 60 16.88 -15.96 33.25
CA ALA A 60 15.93 -17.02 32.90
C ALA A 60 14.49 -16.50 32.94
N THR A 61 13.62 -17.13 32.16
CA THR A 61 12.19 -16.80 32.14
C THR A 61 11.60 -16.89 33.55
N THR A 62 11.11 -15.76 34.06
CA THR A 62 10.73 -15.58 35.47
C THR A 62 9.25 -15.26 35.59
N LYS A 63 8.56 -15.95 36.51
CA LYS A 63 7.13 -15.73 36.81
C LYS A 63 6.96 -15.02 38.14
N LEU A 64 6.20 -13.93 38.14
CA LEU A 64 5.98 -13.05 39.28
C LEU A 64 4.48 -12.81 39.48
N SER A 65 4.09 -12.42 40.69
CA SER A 65 2.75 -11.86 40.95
C SER A 65 2.71 -10.34 40.80
N SER A 66 3.87 -9.69 40.91
CA SER A 66 4.05 -8.24 40.73
C SER A 66 5.47 -7.92 40.31
N LEU A 67 5.63 -6.95 39.42
CA LEU A 67 6.90 -6.35 39.03
C LEU A 67 6.75 -4.84 39.19
N THR A 68 7.65 -4.19 39.91
CA THR A 68 7.76 -2.74 39.98
C THR A 68 9.11 -2.33 39.43
N ILE A 69 9.12 -1.47 38.42
CA ILE A 69 10.32 -0.82 37.91
C ILE A 69 10.17 0.66 38.25
N GLU A 70 11.03 1.17 39.12
CA GLU A 70 11.07 2.60 39.42
C GLU A 70 11.65 3.38 38.24
N GLU A 71 11.40 4.70 38.20
CA GLU A 71 11.96 5.56 37.16
C GLU A 71 13.50 5.44 37.14
N GLY A 72 14.07 5.16 35.97
CA GLY A 72 15.51 4.92 35.79
C GLY A 72 15.99 3.52 36.22
N GLY A 73 15.10 2.63 36.68
CA GLY A 73 15.39 1.20 36.85
C GLY A 73 15.35 0.47 35.50
N ILE A 74 16.23 -0.51 35.29
CA ILE A 74 16.40 -1.22 34.01
C ILE A 74 16.30 -2.72 34.22
N LEU A 75 15.48 -3.39 33.40
CA LEU A 75 15.59 -4.83 33.18
C LEU A 75 16.48 -5.09 31.97
N ALA A 76 17.50 -5.92 32.14
CA ALA A 76 18.41 -6.31 31.08
C ALA A 76 18.27 -7.80 30.72
N ALA A 77 18.47 -8.12 29.45
CA ALA A 77 18.67 -9.49 28.98
C ALA A 77 20.18 -9.84 29.03
N PRO A 78 20.55 -11.12 29.20
CA PRO A 78 21.91 -11.57 28.95
C PRO A 78 22.31 -11.36 27.48
N ASP A 79 23.61 -11.29 27.21
CA ASP A 79 24.15 -11.21 25.85
C ASP A 79 23.61 -12.34 24.96
N GLY A 80 23.14 -11.99 23.76
CA GLY A 80 22.53 -12.93 22.81
C GLY A 80 21.07 -13.27 23.10
N TYR A 81 20.44 -12.60 24.08
CA TYR A 81 19.04 -12.77 24.43
C TYR A 81 18.29 -11.44 24.38
N SER A 82 16.96 -11.52 24.31
CA SER A 82 16.01 -10.43 24.46
C SER A 82 15.03 -10.75 25.58
N ILE A 83 14.41 -9.70 26.16
CA ILE A 83 13.35 -9.86 27.14
C ILE A 83 12.01 -9.31 26.64
N SER A 84 10.94 -10.02 26.98
CA SER A 84 9.55 -9.56 26.79
C SER A 84 8.75 -9.74 28.05
N LEU A 85 7.97 -8.72 28.40
CA LEU A 85 7.07 -8.74 29.54
C LEU A 85 5.65 -9.10 29.09
N THR A 86 5.06 -10.09 29.76
CA THR A 86 3.62 -10.35 29.62
C THR A 86 2.92 -10.26 30.97
N VAL A 87 1.70 -9.72 30.96
CA VAL A 87 0.80 -9.68 32.12
C VAL A 87 -0.52 -10.32 31.72
N ASN A 88 -0.89 -11.44 32.35
CA ASN A 88 -2.10 -12.20 32.01
C ASN A 88 -2.16 -12.58 30.51
N SER A 89 -1.00 -12.94 29.94
CA SER A 89 -0.79 -13.26 28.52
C SER A 89 -0.98 -12.10 27.54
N VAL A 90 -0.94 -10.85 28.02
CA VAL A 90 -0.84 -9.66 27.17
C VAL A 90 0.61 -9.19 27.20
N GLU A 91 1.27 -9.12 26.04
CA GLU A 91 2.59 -8.50 25.95
C GLU A 91 2.46 -6.99 26.14
N THR A 92 3.30 -6.40 26.99
CA THR A 92 3.12 -5.02 27.44
C THR A 92 4.41 -4.43 27.99
N GLY A 93 4.42 -3.12 28.21
CA GLY A 93 5.51 -2.39 28.85
C GLY A 93 6.70 -2.06 27.94
N SER A 94 6.84 -2.71 26.79
CA SER A 94 7.92 -2.38 25.85
C SER A 94 7.70 -1.03 25.16
N GLU A 95 8.69 -0.16 25.23
CA GLU A 95 8.73 1.16 24.59
C GLU A 95 9.94 1.27 23.67
N LEU A 96 9.72 1.87 22.50
CA LEU A 96 10.72 2.18 21.50
C LEU A 96 11.53 3.41 21.91
N ALA A 97 12.84 3.40 21.63
CA ALA A 97 13.69 4.57 21.80
C ALA A 97 13.32 5.74 20.86
N LEU A 98 13.93 6.91 21.04
CA LEU A 98 13.71 8.05 20.15
C LEU A 98 14.34 7.79 18.77
N LEU A 99 13.73 8.32 17.71
CA LEU A 99 14.27 8.19 16.34
C LEU A 99 15.60 8.94 16.18
N THR A 100 15.82 10.00 16.96
CA THR A 100 16.99 10.89 16.92
C THR A 100 18.29 10.23 17.33
N ASP A 101 18.26 9.03 17.95
CA ASP A 101 19.46 8.39 18.47
C ASP A 101 20.33 7.76 17.35
N GLY A 102 19.93 7.85 16.08
CA GLY A 102 20.66 7.28 14.94
C GLY A 102 20.44 5.77 14.75
N TYR A 103 19.64 5.15 15.61
CA TYR A 103 19.33 3.73 15.61
C TYR A 103 17.87 3.51 15.19
N GLY A 104 17.56 3.67 13.90
CA GLY A 104 16.20 3.35 13.39
C GLY A 104 15.72 1.93 13.71
N GLY A 105 16.64 1.01 14.02
CA GLY A 105 16.35 -0.35 14.49
C GLY A 105 16.45 -0.60 15.99
N ALA A 106 16.43 0.45 16.83
CA ALA A 106 16.65 0.32 18.26
C ALA A 106 15.76 -0.74 18.95
N ALA A 107 16.36 -1.42 19.94
CA ALA A 107 15.66 -2.30 20.86
C ALA A 107 14.62 -1.54 21.68
N THR A 108 13.56 -2.24 22.07
CA THR A 108 12.61 -1.73 23.06
C THR A 108 13.13 -1.96 24.48
N ALA A 109 12.83 -1.05 25.40
CA ALA A 109 13.04 -1.24 26.83
C ALA A 109 11.68 -1.45 27.55
N ILE A 110 11.67 -2.18 28.66
CA ILE A 110 10.46 -2.28 29.49
C ILE A 110 10.36 -1.02 30.35
N ALA A 111 9.29 -0.26 30.14
CA ALA A 111 9.02 1.00 30.82
C ALA A 111 8.90 0.85 32.34
N ALA A 112 9.28 1.91 33.05
CA ALA A 112 9.04 2.05 34.48
C ALA A 112 7.54 1.96 34.78
N GLY A 113 7.19 1.32 35.88
CA GLY A 113 5.81 1.11 36.29
C GLY A 113 5.61 -0.09 37.18
N THR A 114 4.38 -0.26 37.65
CA THR A 114 3.96 -1.44 38.41
C THR A 114 3.05 -2.31 37.57
N TYR A 115 3.45 -3.56 37.38
CA TYR A 115 2.76 -4.59 36.62
C TYR A 115 2.29 -5.68 37.58
N THR A 116 0.98 -5.93 37.63
CA THR A 116 0.37 -6.86 38.59
C THR A 116 -0.52 -7.87 37.90
N GLY A 117 -0.47 -9.13 38.35
CA GLY A 117 -1.24 -10.24 37.79
C GLY A 117 -0.38 -11.47 37.62
N THR A 118 -0.63 -12.25 36.56
CA THR A 118 0.32 -13.27 36.12
C THR A 118 1.40 -12.59 35.28
N VAL A 119 2.47 -12.15 35.94
CA VAL A 119 3.59 -11.47 35.30
C VAL A 119 4.61 -12.51 34.85
N VAL A 120 5.03 -12.47 33.58
CA VAL A 120 6.09 -13.32 33.05
C VAL A 120 7.07 -12.45 32.29
N ILE A 121 8.32 -12.42 32.76
CA ILE A 121 9.46 -11.87 32.00
C ILE A 121 10.05 -13.05 31.25
N THR A 122 9.84 -13.09 29.93
CA THR A 122 10.40 -14.14 29.08
C THR A 122 11.78 -13.72 28.61
N VAL A 123 12.75 -14.61 28.77
CA VAL A 123 14.11 -14.48 28.20
C VAL A 123 14.16 -15.38 26.98
N ALA A 124 14.29 -14.79 25.79
CA ALA A 124 14.30 -15.50 24.52
C ALA A 124 15.62 -15.23 23.79
N GLU A 125 16.13 -16.20 23.04
CA GLU A 125 17.29 -15.99 22.17
C GLU A 125 17.02 -14.84 21.19
N ALA A 126 18.03 -13.99 20.98
CA ALA A 126 17.90 -12.82 20.14
C ALA A 126 17.57 -13.20 18.69
N ASN A 127 16.65 -12.46 18.08
CA ASN A 127 16.29 -12.58 16.67
C ASN A 127 16.60 -11.24 15.98
N GLU A 128 17.85 -11.07 15.59
CA GLU A 128 18.32 -9.85 14.94
C GLU A 128 18.08 -9.90 13.43
N VAL A 129 17.28 -8.97 12.92
CA VAL A 129 16.94 -8.88 11.48
C VAL A 129 17.62 -7.64 10.90
N ALA A 130 18.49 -7.84 9.92
CA ALA A 130 19.20 -6.75 9.26
C ALA A 130 18.38 -6.14 8.11
N TYR A 131 18.40 -4.81 8.00
CA TYR A 131 17.86 -4.10 6.83
C TYR A 131 18.68 -2.85 6.54
N SER A 132 19.22 -2.80 5.32
CA SER A 132 20.19 -1.79 4.92
C SER A 132 21.35 -1.72 5.93
N THR A 133 21.58 -0.57 6.56
CA THR A 133 22.64 -0.36 7.56
C THR A 133 22.18 -0.54 9.00
N LEU A 134 20.94 -0.97 9.23
CA LEU A 134 20.35 -1.12 10.57
C LEU A 134 20.08 -2.60 10.89
N THR A 135 19.94 -2.87 12.18
CA THR A 135 19.57 -4.19 12.71
C THR A 135 18.42 -4.00 13.70
N PHE A 136 17.44 -4.89 13.62
CA PHE A 136 16.17 -4.79 14.34
C PHE A 136 15.98 -6.05 15.21
N PRO A 137 15.86 -5.90 16.53
CA PRO A 137 15.77 -7.01 17.48
C PRO A 137 14.32 -7.49 17.62
N PHE A 138 13.92 -8.44 16.79
CA PHE A 138 12.56 -8.95 16.79
C PHE A 138 12.25 -9.71 18.09
N ARG A 139 11.05 -9.45 18.60
CA ARG A 139 10.45 -10.18 19.72
C ARG A 139 9.12 -10.73 19.25
N GLN A 140 8.94 -12.04 19.24
CA GLN A 140 7.78 -12.69 18.65
C GLN A 140 7.08 -13.64 19.63
N ALA A 141 5.75 -13.72 19.57
CA ALA A 141 5.01 -14.70 20.36
C ALA A 141 5.34 -16.15 19.94
N ILE A 142 5.45 -16.39 18.63
CA ILE A 142 5.81 -17.68 18.06
C ILE A 142 6.84 -17.46 16.94
N TYR A 143 8.02 -18.07 17.10
CA TYR A 143 9.02 -18.22 16.05
C TYR A 143 8.92 -19.62 15.46
N VAL A 144 8.97 -19.73 14.14
CA VAL A 144 8.90 -21.00 13.40
C VAL A 144 10.00 -21.03 12.34
N ASP A 145 10.75 -22.12 12.29
CA ASP A 145 11.67 -22.43 11.21
C ASP A 145 11.33 -23.80 10.57
N SER A 146 12.26 -24.38 9.81
CA SER A 146 12.09 -25.69 9.17
C SER A 146 11.93 -26.85 10.15
N ASP A 147 12.38 -26.72 11.40
CA ASP A 147 12.19 -27.74 12.46
C ASP A 147 10.88 -27.54 13.24
N GLY A 148 10.16 -26.45 12.97
CA GLY A 148 8.88 -26.09 13.57
C GLY A 148 9.01 -24.95 14.58
N VAL A 149 8.18 -24.97 15.63
CA VAL A 149 8.18 -23.91 16.64
C VAL A 149 9.46 -23.98 17.48
N ASP A 150 10.30 -22.94 17.38
CA ASP A 150 11.46 -22.77 18.24
C ASP A 150 11.07 -22.07 19.55
N LYS A 151 11.13 -22.81 20.64
CA LYS A 151 10.76 -22.31 21.97
C LYS A 151 11.79 -21.34 22.53
N SER A 152 13.08 -21.45 22.17
CA SER A 152 14.10 -20.56 22.71
C SER A 152 13.92 -19.13 22.19
N LYS A 153 13.38 -18.98 20.98
CA LYS A 153 13.09 -17.69 20.33
C LYS A 153 11.65 -17.21 20.50
N SER A 154 10.80 -17.92 21.23
CA SER A 154 9.37 -17.63 21.32
C SER A 154 8.93 -17.07 22.68
N VAL A 155 8.10 -16.03 22.65
CA VAL A 155 7.40 -15.50 23.83
C VAL A 155 6.07 -16.23 24.03
N LEU A 156 6.14 -17.53 24.29
CA LEU A 156 4.96 -18.40 24.42
C LEU A 156 4.01 -18.00 25.56
N ALA A 157 4.47 -17.19 26.52
CA ALA A 157 3.61 -16.61 27.56
C ALA A 157 2.49 -15.71 26.99
N ASN A 158 2.66 -15.17 25.77
CA ASN A 158 1.64 -14.40 25.06
C ASN A 158 0.55 -15.27 24.42
N VAL A 159 0.83 -16.55 24.15
CA VAL A 159 -0.13 -17.46 23.49
C VAL A 159 -1.23 -17.84 24.47
N LYS A 160 -2.43 -17.29 24.27
CA LYS A 160 -3.60 -17.53 25.13
C LYS A 160 -4.65 -18.40 24.45
N GLY A 161 -5.05 -19.47 25.13
CA GLY A 161 -6.06 -20.40 24.63
C GLY A 161 -5.59 -21.19 23.40
N GLY A 162 -6.48 -21.97 22.80
CA GLY A 162 -6.18 -22.76 21.61
C GLY A 162 -5.05 -23.77 21.81
N SER A 163 -4.34 -24.08 20.73
CA SER A 163 -3.15 -24.94 20.74
C SER A 163 -2.10 -24.42 19.75
N ALA A 164 -0.83 -24.60 20.08
CA ALA A 164 0.30 -24.39 19.17
C ALA A 164 1.13 -25.68 19.12
N THR A 165 1.41 -26.15 17.92
CA THR A 165 2.20 -27.35 17.59
C THR A 165 3.35 -26.93 16.69
N ASN A 166 4.23 -27.85 16.30
CA ASN A 166 5.34 -27.51 15.41
C ASN A 166 4.92 -27.04 14.01
N THR A 167 3.71 -27.38 13.55
CA THR A 167 3.24 -27.09 12.18
C THR A 167 2.00 -26.19 12.13
N ALA A 168 1.33 -25.97 13.26
CA ALA A 168 0.14 -25.13 13.29
C ALA A 168 -0.17 -24.56 14.67
N ALA A 169 -0.79 -23.38 14.68
CA ALA A 169 -1.51 -22.83 15.81
C ALA A 169 -3.00 -22.68 15.49
N THR A 170 -3.86 -23.21 16.36
CA THR A 170 -5.33 -23.22 16.16
C THR A 170 -6.05 -22.58 17.34
N GLY A 171 -6.91 -21.60 17.06
CA GLY A 171 -7.81 -20.97 18.05
C GLY A 171 -7.10 -20.15 19.11
N ILE A 172 -5.86 -19.71 18.85
CA ILE A 172 -5.06 -18.93 19.79
C ILE A 172 -5.48 -17.44 19.78
N ARG A 173 -5.22 -16.76 20.89
CA ARG A 173 -5.31 -15.30 20.99
C ARG A 173 -3.95 -14.72 21.31
N LEU A 174 -3.52 -13.74 20.52
CA LEU A 174 -2.32 -12.93 20.76
C LEU A 174 -2.77 -11.49 21.03
N THR A 175 -2.20 -10.87 22.06
CA THR A 175 -2.53 -9.47 22.39
C THR A 175 -1.27 -8.77 22.87
N SER A 176 -1.01 -7.59 22.33
CA SER A 176 0.15 -6.77 22.71
C SER A 176 -0.29 -5.32 22.82
N THR A 177 0.19 -4.65 23.87
CA THR A 177 0.17 -3.19 23.98
C THR A 177 1.57 -2.60 24.01
N GLY A 178 2.61 -3.45 24.00
CA GLY A 178 4.00 -3.03 23.86
C GLY A 178 4.33 -2.70 22.41
N GLU A 179 5.32 -1.85 22.22
CA GLU A 179 5.78 -1.43 20.90
C GLU A 179 6.68 -2.51 20.26
N ALA A 180 6.68 -2.55 18.93
CA ALA A 180 7.51 -3.42 18.09
C ALA A 180 7.54 -4.91 18.49
N PHE A 181 6.40 -5.45 18.94
CA PHE A 181 6.22 -6.88 19.21
C PHE A 181 5.51 -7.58 18.06
N ASN A 182 6.05 -8.73 17.65
CA ASN A 182 5.55 -9.55 16.56
C ASN A 182 4.65 -10.70 17.07
N GLY A 183 3.68 -11.12 16.25
CA GLY A 183 2.83 -12.25 16.58
C GLY A 183 3.48 -13.58 16.18
N VAL A 184 3.35 -13.95 14.91
CA VAL A 184 3.93 -15.19 14.36
C VAL A 184 4.99 -14.83 13.32
N TYR A 185 6.21 -15.32 13.51
CA TYR A 185 7.34 -15.13 12.60
C TYR A 185 7.75 -16.50 12.05
N VAL A 186 7.58 -16.72 10.75
CA VAL A 186 7.94 -17.97 10.06
C VAL A 186 9.08 -17.69 9.09
N THR A 187 10.15 -18.48 9.19
CA THR A 187 11.34 -18.31 8.36
C THR A 187 12.04 -19.61 7.99
N GLY A 188 13.14 -19.53 7.25
CA GLY A 188 14.11 -20.62 7.08
C GLY A 188 13.54 -21.92 6.53
N GLY A 189 12.59 -21.85 5.59
CA GLY A 189 11.92 -23.03 5.02
C GLY A 189 10.76 -23.56 5.86
N GLY A 190 10.34 -22.83 6.89
CA GLY A 190 9.24 -23.22 7.77
C GLY A 190 7.89 -23.26 7.05
N THR A 191 7.09 -24.29 7.31
CA THR A 191 5.70 -24.37 6.86
C THR A 191 4.77 -24.34 8.07
N TYR A 192 3.93 -23.31 8.17
CA TYR A 192 3.09 -23.10 9.35
C TYR A 192 1.68 -22.64 9.02
N THR A 193 0.69 -23.20 9.71
CA THR A 193 -0.72 -22.79 9.59
C THR A 193 -1.23 -22.11 10.86
N LEU A 194 -1.67 -20.87 10.74
CA LEU A 194 -2.40 -20.13 11.76
C LEU A 194 -3.91 -20.23 11.48
N LYS A 195 -4.64 -21.03 12.26
CA LYS A 195 -6.07 -21.29 12.08
C LYS A 195 -6.91 -20.62 13.15
N ASN A 196 -7.92 -19.86 12.76
CA ASN A 196 -8.90 -19.23 13.66
C ASN A 196 -8.25 -18.38 14.78
N ALA A 197 -7.13 -17.73 14.48
CA ALA A 197 -6.43 -16.92 15.47
C ALA A 197 -7.06 -15.54 15.63
N LYS A 198 -6.97 -14.98 16.84
CA LYS A 198 -7.35 -13.60 17.12
C LYS A 198 -6.13 -12.81 17.56
N ILE A 199 -5.70 -11.86 16.74
CA ILE A 199 -4.54 -11.01 17.03
C ILE A 199 -5.03 -9.58 17.20
N ALA A 200 -4.68 -8.95 18.32
CA ALA A 200 -5.05 -7.56 18.60
C ALA A 200 -3.87 -6.80 19.19
N PHE A 201 -3.21 -5.97 18.39
CA PHE A 201 -1.99 -5.26 18.77
C PHE A 201 -2.20 -3.74 18.79
N THR A 202 -1.79 -3.10 19.87
CA THR A 202 -1.74 -1.64 19.99
C THR A 202 -0.33 -1.17 20.28
N GLY A 203 0.00 0.06 19.91
CA GLY A 203 1.33 0.64 20.05
C GLY A 203 2.08 0.59 18.72
N ASN A 204 3.15 1.36 18.59
CA ASN A 204 3.82 1.52 17.30
C ASN A 204 4.67 0.30 16.94
N GLY A 205 4.74 -0.03 15.65
CA GLY A 205 5.87 -0.75 15.08
C GLY A 205 7.03 0.22 14.83
N ARG A 206 7.98 -0.19 13.99
CA ARG A 206 9.09 0.70 13.62
C ARG A 206 9.48 0.65 12.14
N CYS A 207 9.42 -0.52 11.52
CA CYS A 207 9.77 -0.67 10.11
C CYS A 207 8.98 -1.82 9.49
N ASP A 208 8.02 -1.48 8.64
CA ASP A 208 7.21 -2.44 7.88
C ASP A 208 7.86 -2.86 6.55
N PHE A 209 9.08 -2.40 6.24
CA PHE A 209 9.95 -2.95 5.20
C PHE A 209 10.70 -4.23 5.64
N ILE A 210 10.48 -4.65 6.88
CA ILE A 210 10.92 -5.95 7.42
C ILE A 210 9.89 -6.57 8.36
N GLY A 211 8.83 -5.84 8.69
CA GLY A 211 7.78 -6.31 9.57
C GLY A 211 8.05 -6.20 11.06
N TYR A 212 8.88 -5.25 11.51
CA TYR A 212 9.18 -5.11 12.94
C TYR A 212 7.97 -4.52 13.69
N GLY A 213 7.31 -5.37 14.49
CA GLY A 213 6.01 -5.09 15.13
C GLY A 213 4.78 -5.66 14.41
N ALA A 214 4.96 -6.42 13.34
CA ALA A 214 3.85 -6.96 12.55
C ALA A 214 3.15 -8.16 13.21
N SER A 215 1.84 -8.33 12.95
CA SER A 215 1.08 -9.47 13.48
C SER A 215 1.58 -10.81 12.96
N VAL A 216 1.84 -10.91 11.66
CA VAL A 216 2.42 -12.10 11.05
C VAL A 216 3.49 -11.73 10.03
N VAL A 217 4.56 -12.50 10.01
CA VAL A 217 5.69 -12.36 9.07
C VAL A 217 6.00 -13.74 8.50
N GLY A 218 5.92 -13.88 7.19
CA GLY A 218 6.52 -15.00 6.46
C GLY A 218 7.69 -14.49 5.64
N THR A 219 8.89 -15.04 5.86
CA THR A 219 10.10 -14.59 5.17
C THR A 219 11.06 -15.73 4.88
N GLY A 220 11.90 -15.61 3.86
CA GLY A 220 12.96 -16.56 3.56
C GLY A 220 12.52 -17.72 2.67
N ASP A 221 13.51 -18.30 2.01
CA ASP A 221 13.31 -19.31 0.98
C ASP A 221 12.68 -20.59 1.51
N GLY A 222 11.76 -21.16 0.72
CA GLY A 222 10.95 -22.34 1.09
C GLY A 222 9.91 -22.11 2.18
N THR A 223 9.77 -20.89 2.71
CA THR A 223 8.80 -20.58 3.76
C THR A 223 7.37 -20.52 3.22
N THR A 224 6.44 -21.22 3.86
CA THR A 224 5.00 -21.10 3.61
C THR A 224 4.24 -20.79 4.90
N LEU A 225 3.51 -19.67 4.91
CA LEU A 225 2.66 -19.28 6.02
C LEU A 225 1.20 -19.19 5.57
N VAL A 226 0.34 -20.04 6.14
CA VAL A 226 -1.10 -20.04 5.87
C VAL A 226 -1.85 -19.42 7.05
N VAL A 227 -2.57 -18.32 6.83
CA VAL A 227 -3.46 -17.67 7.80
C VAL A 227 -4.91 -17.94 7.40
N ASN A 228 -5.61 -18.79 8.15
CA ASN A 228 -6.95 -19.26 7.79
C ASN A 228 -7.97 -18.97 8.89
N GLY A 229 -9.00 -18.17 8.60
CA GLY A 229 -10.05 -17.86 9.58
C GLY A 229 -9.64 -16.86 10.64
N ALA A 230 -8.58 -16.08 10.43
CA ALA A 230 -8.03 -15.19 11.45
C ALA A 230 -8.82 -13.87 11.54
N THR A 231 -8.81 -13.28 12.73
CA THR A 231 -9.19 -11.88 12.95
C THR A 231 -7.97 -11.12 13.45
N ILE A 232 -7.49 -10.15 12.69
CA ILE A 232 -6.36 -9.29 13.05
C ILE A 232 -6.84 -7.84 13.14
N THR A 233 -6.60 -7.19 14.27
CA THR A 233 -6.94 -5.78 14.49
C THR A 233 -5.76 -5.07 15.14
N ASN A 234 -5.05 -4.25 14.38
CA ASN A 234 -3.91 -3.51 14.89
C ASN A 234 -4.20 -2.01 14.94
N GLN A 235 -3.57 -1.31 15.88
CA GLN A 235 -3.56 0.15 15.93
C GLN A 235 -2.18 0.66 16.31
N GLY A 236 -1.57 1.47 15.46
CA GLY A 236 -0.24 2.01 15.70
C GLY A 236 0.50 2.34 14.40
N VAL A 237 1.46 3.24 14.51
CA VAL A 237 2.35 3.62 13.40
C VAL A 237 3.11 2.40 12.92
N VAL A 238 3.03 2.10 11.61
CA VAL A 238 3.60 0.92 10.95
C VAL A 238 3.36 -0.39 11.72
N ARG A 239 2.22 -0.50 12.43
CA ARG A 239 1.80 -1.72 13.13
C ARG A 239 1.11 -2.68 12.17
N THR A 240 1.81 -3.03 11.10
CA THR A 240 1.32 -3.80 9.95
C THR A 240 0.76 -5.16 10.36
N ALA A 241 -0.28 -5.63 9.67
CA ALA A 241 -0.84 -6.95 9.97
C ALA A 241 -0.03 -8.07 9.32
N VAL A 242 0.20 -8.00 8.01
CA VAL A 242 0.80 -9.09 7.24
C VAL A 242 2.05 -8.61 6.51
N ILE A 243 3.13 -9.37 6.67
CA ILE A 243 4.38 -9.19 5.94
C ILE A 243 4.73 -10.49 5.24
N ALA A 244 5.00 -10.38 3.95
CA ALA A 244 5.58 -11.44 3.14
C ALA A 244 6.89 -10.91 2.57
N ASP A 245 7.99 -11.63 2.73
CA ASP A 245 9.31 -11.19 2.29
C ASP A 245 10.18 -12.35 1.78
N ALA A 246 11.27 -12.02 1.10
CA ALA A 246 12.38 -12.90 0.76
C ALA A 246 11.96 -14.28 0.25
N THR A 247 11.22 -14.32 -0.87
CA THR A 247 10.72 -15.53 -1.58
C THR A 247 9.67 -16.37 -0.86
N ALA A 248 9.19 -15.95 0.32
CA ALA A 248 8.14 -16.67 1.03
C ALA A 248 6.80 -16.70 0.27
N ASN A 249 5.97 -17.71 0.58
CA ASN A 249 4.58 -17.81 0.15
C ASN A 249 3.63 -17.60 1.34
N VAL A 250 2.95 -16.45 1.38
CA VAL A 250 1.99 -16.12 2.46
C VAL A 250 0.56 -16.18 1.93
N ILE A 251 -0.26 -17.08 2.46
CA ILE A 251 -1.63 -17.32 2.01
C ILE A 251 -2.60 -16.97 3.13
N VAL A 252 -3.37 -15.90 2.94
CA VAL A 252 -4.43 -15.45 3.84
C VAL A 252 -5.78 -15.86 3.26
N LYS A 253 -6.53 -16.69 3.98
CA LYS A 253 -7.87 -17.12 3.55
C LYS A 253 -8.91 -17.03 4.65
N ASN A 254 -10.15 -16.76 4.27
CA ASN A 254 -11.31 -16.69 5.18
C ASN A 254 -11.09 -15.74 6.38
N SER A 255 -10.28 -14.69 6.21
CA SER A 255 -9.79 -13.88 7.34
C SER A 255 -10.30 -12.43 7.28
N THR A 256 -10.30 -11.76 8.42
CA THR A 256 -10.63 -10.34 8.55
C THR A 256 -9.45 -9.60 9.15
N ILE A 257 -8.93 -8.61 8.44
CA ILE A 257 -7.76 -7.83 8.81
C ILE A 257 -8.12 -6.35 8.80
N HIS A 258 -7.77 -5.67 9.88
CA HIS A 258 -7.88 -4.22 10.00
C HIS A 258 -6.64 -3.64 10.68
N THR A 259 -6.09 -2.55 10.13
CA THR A 259 -5.03 -1.76 10.75
C THR A 259 -5.41 -0.29 10.83
N ALA A 260 -5.32 0.31 12.01
CA ALA A 260 -5.63 1.71 12.28
C ALA A 260 -4.37 2.54 12.58
N ASP A 261 -4.42 3.81 12.24
CA ASP A 261 -3.30 4.73 12.42
C ASP A 261 -2.94 4.86 13.91
N GLY A 262 -1.66 5.14 14.17
CA GLY A 262 -1.14 5.50 15.49
C GLY A 262 -0.76 6.96 15.61
N THR A 263 -0.14 7.29 16.76
CA THR A 263 0.48 8.59 16.96
C THR A 263 1.91 8.57 16.45
N VAL A 264 2.17 9.36 15.40
CA VAL A 264 3.52 9.59 14.86
C VAL A 264 4.39 10.21 15.97
N PRO A 265 5.60 9.69 16.24
CA PRO A 265 6.51 10.26 17.23
C PRO A 265 6.90 11.70 16.86
N ASP A 266 6.98 12.60 17.86
CA ASP A 266 7.27 14.03 17.66
C ASP A 266 8.63 14.28 16.99
N GLU A 267 9.54 13.32 17.09
CA GLU A 267 10.89 13.39 16.53
C GLU A 267 10.92 13.08 15.02
N TYR A 268 9.86 12.49 14.48
CA TYR A 268 9.74 12.21 13.05
C TYR A 268 9.51 13.52 12.28
N PRO A 269 10.17 13.75 11.13
CA PRO A 269 10.03 15.00 10.41
C PRO A 269 8.56 15.15 9.98
N ALA A 270 7.94 16.28 10.33
CA ALA A 270 6.55 16.57 9.96
C ALA A 270 6.33 16.56 8.44
N SER A 271 7.40 16.79 7.67
CA SER A 271 7.43 16.71 6.22
C SER A 271 7.42 15.28 5.70
N GLY A 272 7.76 14.28 6.52
CA GLY A 272 8.01 12.90 6.13
C GLY A 272 9.42 12.66 5.57
N THR A 273 9.83 11.41 5.53
CA THR A 273 11.08 10.97 4.88
C THR A 273 10.82 9.89 3.82
N GLY A 274 11.58 9.95 2.73
CA GLY A 274 11.61 8.86 1.73
C GLY A 274 12.64 7.77 2.07
N ASP A 275 13.35 7.88 3.20
CA ASP A 275 14.31 6.88 3.64
C ASP A 275 13.57 5.70 4.28
N THR A 276 13.48 4.57 3.57
CA THR A 276 12.70 3.39 3.98
C THR A 276 13.18 2.75 5.29
N LYS A 277 14.38 3.09 5.77
CA LYS A 277 14.84 2.71 7.12
C LYS A 277 14.03 3.38 8.24
N TYR A 278 13.49 4.56 7.96
CA TYR A 278 12.81 5.43 8.93
C TYR A 278 11.40 5.85 8.49
N MET A 279 10.99 5.56 7.26
CA MET A 279 9.69 5.95 6.72
C MET A 279 8.55 5.27 7.49
N ILE A 280 7.79 6.07 8.22
CA ILE A 280 6.66 5.61 9.04
C ILE A 280 5.34 6.31 8.71
N THR A 281 5.33 7.16 7.70
CA THR A 281 4.13 7.80 7.15
C THR A 281 4.13 7.61 5.64
N VAL A 282 2.95 7.59 5.03
CA VAL A 282 2.85 7.64 3.57
C VAL A 282 3.58 8.89 3.04
N PRO A 283 4.30 8.80 1.91
CA PRO A 283 4.78 9.98 1.22
C PRO A 283 3.58 10.83 0.78
N TRP A 284 3.41 12.02 1.36
CA TRP A 284 2.30 12.92 1.04
C TRP A 284 2.26 13.32 -0.44
N MET A 285 3.39 13.20 -1.14
CA MET A 285 3.54 13.40 -2.59
C MET A 285 2.69 12.44 -3.44
N LEU A 286 2.08 11.41 -2.84
CA LEU A 286 1.07 10.56 -3.47
C LEU A 286 -0.35 11.18 -3.42
N GLY A 287 -0.52 12.32 -2.78
CA GLY A 287 -1.83 12.90 -2.48
C GLY A 287 -2.54 12.21 -1.34
N LEU A 288 -1.80 11.59 -0.42
CA LEU A 288 -2.30 10.74 0.67
C LEU A 288 -1.83 11.20 2.05
N SER A 289 -2.50 10.71 3.08
CA SER A 289 -2.05 10.74 4.47
C SER A 289 -2.22 9.36 5.12
N GLY A 290 -1.64 9.17 6.31
CA GLY A 290 -1.69 7.92 7.06
C GLY A 290 -0.32 7.37 7.45
N ASN A 291 -0.33 6.43 8.39
CA ASN A 291 0.90 5.90 8.98
C ASN A 291 0.90 4.38 9.21
N VAL A 292 -0.09 3.65 8.69
CA VAL A 292 -0.06 2.18 8.71
C VAL A 292 -0.54 1.56 7.41
N ARG A 293 0.15 0.49 6.99
CA ARG A 293 -0.30 -0.42 5.94
C ARG A 293 -0.88 -1.69 6.57
N ALA A 294 -1.92 -2.26 5.97
CA ALA A 294 -2.41 -3.57 6.41
C ALA A 294 -1.47 -4.70 5.98
N THR A 295 -0.94 -4.60 4.75
CA THR A 295 0.00 -5.55 4.16
C THR A 295 1.19 -4.85 3.54
N ASN A 296 2.38 -5.44 3.68
CA ASN A 296 3.52 -5.15 2.82
C ASN A 296 4.15 -6.44 2.26
N LEU A 297 4.26 -6.51 0.94
CA LEU A 297 4.90 -7.58 0.17
C LEU A 297 6.25 -7.10 -0.32
N LEU A 298 7.30 -7.80 0.08
CA LEU A 298 8.69 -7.36 0.06
C LEU A 298 9.58 -8.38 -0.65
N GLY A 299 10.82 -7.99 -0.91
CA GLY A 299 11.85 -8.91 -1.39
C GLY A 299 11.68 -9.30 -2.86
N ALA A 300 12.44 -10.31 -3.31
CA ALA A 300 12.39 -10.78 -4.69
C ALA A 300 11.54 -12.05 -4.82
N ASN A 301 10.68 -12.13 -5.85
CA ASN A 301 9.87 -13.32 -6.18
C ASN A 301 8.96 -13.82 -5.03
N THR A 302 8.64 -12.94 -4.08
CA THR A 302 7.78 -13.27 -2.94
C THR A 302 6.31 -13.30 -3.38
N ARG A 303 5.51 -14.15 -2.73
CA ARG A 303 4.09 -14.33 -3.05
C ARG A 303 3.21 -14.01 -1.83
N ALA A 304 2.12 -13.29 -2.07
CA ALA A 304 1.04 -13.12 -1.11
C ALA A 304 -0.32 -13.34 -1.77
N ALA A 305 -1.20 -14.09 -1.11
CA ALA A 305 -2.55 -14.37 -1.60
C ALA A 305 -3.62 -14.06 -0.54
N TYR A 306 -4.71 -13.43 -0.97
CA TYR A 306 -5.89 -13.10 -0.17
C TYR A 306 -7.13 -13.73 -0.79
N ILE A 307 -7.72 -14.70 -0.11
CA ILE A 307 -8.80 -15.53 -0.67
C ILE A 307 -10.00 -15.48 0.27
N ASN A 308 -11.17 -15.07 -0.23
CA ASN A 308 -12.38 -14.96 0.57
C ASN A 308 -12.15 -14.20 1.89
N SER A 309 -11.43 -13.09 1.84
CA SER A 309 -10.97 -12.34 3.01
C SER A 309 -11.39 -10.88 2.94
N SER A 310 -11.38 -10.20 4.08
CA SER A 310 -11.57 -8.75 4.17
C SER A 310 -10.30 -8.13 4.74
N VAL A 311 -9.71 -7.18 4.00
CA VAL A 311 -8.49 -6.47 4.38
C VAL A 311 -8.75 -4.98 4.32
N SER A 312 -8.47 -4.28 5.42
CA SER A 312 -8.63 -2.83 5.47
C SER A 312 -7.50 -2.17 6.23
N SER A 313 -7.15 -0.98 5.79
CA SER A 313 -6.39 -0.01 6.57
C SER A 313 -7.28 1.19 6.92
N GLU A 314 -6.97 1.94 7.95
CA GLU A 314 -7.62 3.23 8.18
C GLU A 314 -7.22 4.19 7.08
N ASN A 315 -5.93 4.45 6.93
CA ASN A 315 -5.36 5.30 5.89
C ASN A 315 -4.25 4.57 5.09
N TRP A 316 -3.39 5.29 4.37
CA TRP A 316 -2.25 4.79 3.57
C TRP A 316 -2.58 3.66 2.58
N GLY A 317 -2.52 2.38 2.97
CA GLY A 317 -2.56 1.27 2.01
C GLY A 317 -3.04 -0.06 2.59
N ALA A 318 -3.97 -0.72 1.89
CA ALA A 318 -4.43 -2.06 2.27
C ALA A 318 -3.45 -3.16 1.80
N LEU A 319 -3.14 -3.20 0.50
CA LEU A 319 -2.26 -4.20 -0.12
C LEU A 319 -1.05 -3.53 -0.77
N SER A 320 0.06 -3.46 -0.06
CA SER A 320 1.26 -2.81 -0.60
C SER A 320 2.27 -3.82 -1.09
N VAL A 321 2.86 -3.56 -2.25
CA VAL A 321 4.10 -4.18 -2.70
C VAL A 321 5.11 -3.04 -2.75
N ASP A 322 5.97 -2.92 -1.74
CA ASP A 322 6.86 -1.77 -1.61
C ASP A 322 8.26 -2.20 -1.19
N GLY A 323 9.24 -2.02 -2.07
CA GLY A 323 10.56 -2.67 -1.94
C GLY A 323 10.58 -4.13 -2.46
N GLY A 324 9.51 -4.57 -3.14
CA GLY A 324 9.45 -5.85 -3.83
C GLY A 324 10.05 -5.83 -5.24
N SER A 325 10.42 -7.00 -5.76
CA SER A 325 10.80 -7.19 -7.17
C SER A 325 10.33 -8.54 -7.71
N ASN A 326 9.67 -8.56 -8.88
CA ASN A 326 9.07 -9.75 -9.49
C ASN A 326 8.13 -10.51 -8.54
N CYS A 327 7.50 -9.82 -7.59
CA CYS A 327 6.56 -10.43 -6.66
C CYS A 327 5.25 -10.82 -7.35
N THR A 328 4.46 -11.65 -6.67
CA THR A 328 3.08 -11.95 -7.08
C THR A 328 2.10 -11.67 -5.96
N LEU A 329 1.13 -10.80 -6.20
CA LEU A 329 -0.01 -10.57 -5.31
C LEU A 329 -1.27 -11.17 -5.94
N THR A 330 -2.06 -11.91 -5.17
CA THR A 330 -3.31 -12.51 -5.67
C THR A 330 -4.44 -12.22 -4.72
N VAL A 331 -5.58 -11.75 -5.24
CA VAL A 331 -6.77 -11.38 -4.48
C VAL A 331 -7.96 -12.05 -5.15
N ILE A 332 -8.60 -12.99 -4.47
CA ILE A 332 -9.71 -13.78 -5.01
C ILE A 332 -10.90 -13.64 -4.06
N ASN A 333 -12.05 -13.20 -4.58
CA ASN A 333 -13.31 -13.09 -3.84
C ASN A 333 -13.18 -12.34 -2.50
N SER A 334 -12.36 -11.31 -2.45
CA SER A 334 -12.02 -10.59 -1.22
C SER A 334 -12.49 -9.14 -1.25
N THR A 335 -12.57 -8.51 -0.09
CA THR A 335 -12.93 -7.10 0.07
C THR A 335 -11.73 -6.31 0.57
N ILE A 336 -11.34 -5.28 -0.17
CA ILE A 336 -10.21 -4.39 0.12
C ILE A 336 -10.75 -2.98 0.38
N ALA A 337 -10.39 -2.36 1.50
CA ALA A 337 -10.98 -1.06 1.87
C ALA A 337 -10.05 -0.11 2.63
N ASN A 338 -10.37 1.19 2.57
CA ASN A 338 -9.84 2.19 3.50
C ASN A 338 -10.96 2.74 4.39
N THR A 339 -10.86 2.58 5.71
CA THR A 339 -11.94 2.99 6.62
C THR A 339 -11.88 4.46 7.04
N GLY A 340 -10.73 5.11 6.87
CA GLY A 340 -10.51 6.54 7.16
C GLY A 340 -10.83 7.46 5.98
N GLY A 341 -11.24 6.89 4.84
CA GLY A 341 -11.58 7.65 3.63
C GLY A 341 -10.38 8.19 2.85
N VAL A 342 -9.16 7.80 3.22
CA VAL A 342 -7.91 8.15 2.53
C VAL A 342 -7.08 6.87 2.31
N GLY A 343 -6.39 6.75 1.20
CA GLY A 343 -5.44 5.66 0.92
C GLY A 343 -5.71 4.94 -0.40
N TYR A 344 -4.96 3.85 -0.59
CA TYR A 344 -5.09 2.99 -1.76
C TYR A 344 -5.49 1.54 -1.40
N GLY A 345 -6.08 0.87 -2.39
CA GLY A 345 -6.34 -0.56 -2.35
C GLY A 345 -5.07 -1.38 -2.58
N SER A 346 -4.39 -1.11 -3.69
CA SER A 346 -3.14 -1.79 -4.10
C SER A 346 -2.02 -0.82 -4.47
N TYR A 347 -0.77 -1.21 -4.22
CA TYR A 347 0.42 -0.48 -4.67
C TYR A 347 1.41 -1.42 -5.34
N ALA A 348 1.69 -1.16 -6.62
CA ALA A 348 2.47 -2.04 -7.48
C ALA A 348 3.83 -1.41 -7.89
N ILE A 349 4.93 -2.06 -7.51
CA ILE A 349 6.29 -1.67 -7.91
C ILE A 349 7.18 -2.89 -8.16
N GLY A 350 8.25 -2.68 -8.92
CA GLY A 350 9.31 -3.66 -9.09
C GLY A 350 8.95 -4.82 -10.01
N ASN A 351 8.20 -4.58 -11.09
CA ASN A 351 7.75 -5.64 -12.00
C ASN A 351 6.87 -6.70 -11.30
N VAL A 352 6.01 -6.26 -10.38
CA VAL A 352 5.05 -7.15 -9.72
C VAL A 352 3.98 -7.62 -10.71
N THR A 353 3.49 -8.85 -10.50
CA THR A 353 2.25 -9.34 -11.12
C THR A 353 1.14 -9.38 -10.08
N GLU A 354 0.00 -8.75 -10.37
CA GLU A 354 -1.17 -8.78 -9.49
C GLU A 354 -2.37 -9.41 -10.21
N HIS A 355 -3.00 -10.41 -9.58
CA HIS A 355 -4.22 -11.07 -10.04
C HIS A 355 -5.37 -10.73 -9.09
N ILE A 356 -6.34 -9.93 -9.53
CA ILE A 356 -7.49 -9.50 -8.74
C ILE A 356 -8.76 -10.05 -9.39
N LEU A 357 -9.35 -11.07 -8.78
CA LEU A 357 -10.48 -11.79 -9.35
C LEU A 357 -11.70 -11.74 -8.41
N GLY A 358 -12.86 -11.38 -8.95
CA GLY A 358 -14.14 -11.38 -8.24
C GLY A 358 -14.17 -10.60 -6.92
N SER A 359 -13.36 -9.54 -6.83
CA SER A 359 -13.07 -8.84 -5.57
C SER A 359 -13.66 -7.43 -5.54
N THR A 360 -13.96 -6.95 -4.34
CA THR A 360 -14.54 -5.61 -4.11
C THR A 360 -13.50 -4.68 -3.53
N TYR A 361 -13.35 -3.50 -4.13
CA TYR A 361 -12.54 -2.41 -3.60
C TYR A 361 -13.45 -1.25 -3.22
N ASP A 362 -13.27 -0.73 -2.01
CA ASP A 362 -13.95 0.46 -1.48
C ASP A 362 -12.91 1.35 -0.79
N VAL A 363 -12.27 2.20 -1.57
CA VAL A 363 -11.01 2.88 -1.19
C VAL A 363 -11.15 4.39 -1.24
N GLY A 364 -10.37 5.07 -0.41
CA GLY A 364 -10.46 6.52 -0.24
C GLY A 364 -10.03 7.29 -1.47
N ASP A 365 -8.82 7.01 -1.98
CA ASP A 365 -8.24 7.80 -3.06
C ASP A 365 -7.95 7.01 -4.32
N TYR A 366 -7.39 5.79 -4.24
CA TYR A 366 -6.94 5.03 -5.42
C TYR A 366 -7.23 3.53 -5.31
N VAL A 367 -7.81 2.93 -6.35
CA VAL A 367 -7.84 1.45 -6.49
C VAL A 367 -6.41 0.91 -6.57
N LEU A 368 -5.59 1.57 -7.38
CA LEU A 368 -4.20 1.20 -7.65
C LEU A 368 -3.30 2.43 -7.78
N ILE A 369 -2.12 2.37 -7.18
CA ILE A 369 -0.97 3.19 -7.56
C ILE A 369 0.11 2.26 -8.14
N THR A 370 0.65 2.59 -9.32
CA THR A 370 1.64 1.74 -9.98
C THR A 370 2.87 2.49 -10.49
N TRP A 371 4.03 1.90 -10.25
CA TRP A 371 5.34 2.34 -10.71
C TRP A 371 5.96 1.37 -11.71
N SER A 372 5.70 0.08 -11.53
CA SER A 372 6.13 -0.97 -12.45
C SER A 372 5.43 -2.28 -12.09
N GLY A 373 4.58 -2.78 -12.99
CA GLY A 373 3.92 -4.06 -12.82
C GLY A 373 2.88 -4.37 -13.90
N THR A 374 2.31 -5.57 -13.80
CA THR A 374 1.16 -6.02 -14.59
C THR A 374 0.04 -6.39 -13.64
N VAL A 375 -1.08 -5.67 -13.72
CA VAL A 375 -2.23 -5.82 -12.81
C VAL A 375 -3.45 -6.22 -13.63
N HIS A 376 -4.11 -7.30 -13.23
CA HIS A 376 -5.31 -7.81 -13.89
C HIS A 376 -6.50 -7.81 -12.93
N TYR A 377 -7.61 -7.20 -13.37
CA TYR A 377 -8.90 -7.23 -12.73
C TYR A 377 -9.89 -8.00 -13.61
N GLY A 378 -10.51 -9.05 -13.07
CA GLY A 378 -11.44 -9.88 -13.82
C GLY A 378 -12.37 -10.70 -12.95
N ASP A 379 -13.10 -11.61 -13.57
CA ASP A 379 -14.02 -12.51 -12.88
C ASP A 379 -13.26 -13.67 -12.22
N SER A 380 -13.74 -14.14 -11.07
CA SER A 380 -13.23 -15.33 -10.38
C SER A 380 -13.74 -16.63 -11.01
N VAL A 381 -13.63 -16.75 -12.34
CA VAL A 381 -13.99 -17.95 -13.10
C VAL A 381 -13.27 -19.16 -12.53
N ALA A 382 -14.00 -20.26 -12.32
CA ALA A 382 -13.52 -21.43 -11.58
C ALA A 382 -12.25 -22.05 -12.19
N GLY A 383 -12.15 -22.07 -13.52
CA GLY A 383 -10.96 -22.54 -14.24
C GLY A 383 -9.71 -21.70 -13.91
N THR A 384 -9.82 -20.38 -14.05
CA THR A 384 -8.73 -19.43 -13.74
C THR A 384 -8.28 -19.52 -12.28
N VAL A 385 -9.24 -19.61 -11.35
CA VAL A 385 -8.93 -19.76 -9.92
C VAL A 385 -8.22 -21.09 -9.64
N SER A 386 -8.61 -22.17 -10.32
CA SER A 386 -7.91 -23.47 -10.22
C SER A 386 -6.48 -23.39 -10.77
N ASP A 387 -6.28 -22.74 -11.91
CA ASP A 387 -4.96 -22.59 -12.52
C ASP A 387 -4.02 -21.75 -11.63
N LEU A 388 -4.54 -20.68 -11.02
CA LEU A 388 -3.79 -19.89 -10.03
C LEU A 388 -3.48 -20.70 -8.76
N ASN A 389 -4.43 -21.52 -8.29
CA ASN A 389 -4.20 -22.39 -7.14
C ASN A 389 -3.01 -23.33 -7.36
N ASP A 390 -2.91 -23.91 -8.56
CA ASP A 390 -1.85 -24.85 -8.90
C ASP A 390 -0.52 -24.13 -9.19
N SER A 391 -0.54 -23.07 -9.98
CA SER A 391 0.68 -22.34 -10.38
C SER A 391 1.34 -21.54 -9.26
N LEU A 392 0.55 -21.03 -8.32
CA LEU A 392 1.04 -20.25 -7.18
C LEU A 392 1.12 -21.06 -5.88
N GLU A 393 0.76 -22.34 -5.92
CA GLU A 393 0.77 -23.25 -4.77
C GLU A 393 -0.10 -22.71 -3.62
N LEU A 394 -1.32 -22.23 -3.93
CA LEU A 394 -2.21 -21.59 -2.93
C LEU A 394 -2.77 -22.59 -1.91
N GLY A 395 -2.67 -23.90 -2.17
CA GLY A 395 -3.04 -24.96 -1.24
C GLY A 395 -4.54 -24.98 -0.91
N LEU A 396 -5.40 -24.57 -1.85
CA LEU A 396 -6.84 -24.75 -1.72
C LEU A 396 -7.23 -26.20 -2.01
N THR A 397 -8.06 -26.76 -1.14
CA THR A 397 -8.67 -28.08 -1.36
C THR A 397 -9.77 -28.01 -2.42
N SER A 398 -10.14 -29.16 -3.01
CA SER A 398 -11.28 -29.23 -3.94
C SER A 398 -12.58 -28.69 -3.33
N THR A 399 -12.79 -28.92 -2.02
CA THR A 399 -13.94 -28.36 -1.29
C THR A 399 -13.86 -26.84 -1.22
N GLU A 400 -12.69 -26.26 -0.91
CA GLU A 400 -12.51 -24.81 -0.86
C GLU A 400 -12.69 -24.16 -2.24
N LEU A 401 -12.13 -24.76 -3.29
CA LEU A 401 -12.34 -24.30 -4.68
C LEU A 401 -13.82 -24.31 -5.05
N SER A 402 -14.54 -25.40 -4.75
CA SER A 402 -15.98 -25.49 -5.03
C SER A 402 -16.85 -24.53 -4.21
N ALA A 403 -16.31 -24.00 -3.10
CA ALA A 403 -17.01 -23.05 -2.23
C ALA A 403 -16.81 -21.59 -2.69
N LEU A 404 -15.83 -21.31 -3.55
CA LEU A 404 -15.64 -20.01 -4.15
C LEU A 404 -16.68 -19.85 -5.28
N SER A 405 -17.61 -18.93 -5.09
CA SER A 405 -18.55 -18.52 -6.15
C SER A 405 -17.81 -17.69 -7.18
N GLU A 406 -18.13 -17.87 -8.46
CA GLU A 406 -17.72 -16.95 -9.51
C GLU A 406 -18.37 -15.59 -9.25
N LYS A 407 -17.56 -14.54 -9.31
CA LYS A 407 -17.95 -13.16 -9.07
C LYS A 407 -17.16 -12.26 -9.99
N SER A 408 -17.72 -11.11 -10.31
CA SER A 408 -17.02 -10.02 -10.96
C SER A 408 -16.44 -9.04 -9.94
N CYS A 409 -15.44 -8.28 -10.38
CA CYS A 409 -14.87 -7.22 -9.56
C CYS A 409 -15.81 -6.01 -9.47
N ALA A 410 -15.78 -5.32 -8.33
CA ALA A 410 -16.43 -4.02 -8.13
C ALA A 410 -15.42 -3.06 -7.51
N LEU A 411 -14.95 -2.09 -8.28
CA LEU A 411 -13.82 -1.23 -7.95
C LEU A 411 -14.31 0.21 -7.73
N ASN A 412 -14.43 0.61 -6.47
CA ASN A 412 -14.93 1.93 -6.08
C ASN A 412 -13.83 2.77 -5.43
N SER A 413 -13.65 4.01 -5.90
CA SER A 413 -12.72 4.96 -5.30
C SER A 413 -13.37 6.32 -5.03
N GLY A 414 -13.16 6.85 -3.82
CA GLY A 414 -13.62 8.18 -3.42
C GLY A 414 -12.94 9.35 -4.14
N ARG A 415 -11.86 9.09 -4.89
CA ARG A 415 -11.25 10.07 -5.80
C ARG A 415 -10.86 9.46 -7.15
N PHE A 416 -9.62 9.06 -7.32
CA PHE A 416 -9.08 8.61 -8.60
C PHE A 416 -9.09 7.07 -8.68
N GLY A 417 -9.17 6.50 -9.88
CA GLY A 417 -9.12 5.04 -10.01
C GLY A 417 -7.70 4.50 -9.89
N PHE A 418 -6.91 4.73 -10.93
CA PHE A 418 -5.61 4.11 -11.16
C PHE A 418 -4.58 5.20 -11.48
N MET A 419 -3.46 5.22 -10.76
CA MET A 419 -2.40 6.20 -10.96
C MET A 419 -1.09 5.56 -11.43
N TRP A 420 -0.50 6.09 -12.51
CA TRP A 420 0.82 5.67 -13.00
C TRP A 420 1.90 6.70 -12.69
N TYR A 421 2.98 6.24 -12.06
CA TYR A 421 4.27 6.92 -11.94
C TYR A 421 5.40 6.24 -12.72
N GLY A 422 5.14 5.08 -13.31
CA GLY A 422 6.07 4.42 -14.21
C GLY A 422 5.39 3.39 -15.11
N ALA A 423 6.14 2.86 -16.06
CA ALA A 423 5.61 2.00 -17.12
C ALA A 423 5.00 0.72 -16.55
N SER A 424 3.69 0.53 -16.75
CA SER A 424 2.91 -0.56 -16.16
C SER A 424 1.65 -0.86 -16.97
N THR A 425 1.17 -2.10 -16.87
CA THR A 425 -0.06 -2.55 -17.54
C THR A 425 -1.19 -2.78 -16.54
N VAL A 426 -2.39 -2.29 -16.88
CA VAL A 426 -3.64 -2.63 -16.19
C VAL A 426 -4.61 -3.22 -17.21
N THR A 427 -5.10 -4.43 -16.92
CA THR A 427 -6.14 -5.12 -17.70
C THR A 427 -7.41 -5.23 -16.86
N ILE A 428 -8.55 -4.90 -17.45
CA ILE A 428 -9.88 -4.95 -16.84
C ILE A 428 -10.80 -5.70 -17.80
N ASP A 429 -11.37 -6.82 -17.38
CA ASP A 429 -12.24 -7.66 -18.20
C ASP A 429 -13.37 -8.33 -17.38
N GLY A 430 -14.12 -9.24 -18.03
CA GLY A 430 -15.27 -9.91 -17.43
C GLY A 430 -16.41 -8.95 -17.14
N GLY A 431 -17.13 -9.18 -16.04
CA GLY A 431 -18.15 -8.27 -15.53
C GLY A 431 -17.62 -7.17 -14.62
N THR A 432 -16.34 -6.79 -14.73
CA THR A 432 -15.70 -5.85 -13.78
C THR A 432 -16.29 -4.45 -13.87
N GLN A 433 -16.82 -3.97 -12.74
CA GLN A 433 -17.42 -2.63 -12.63
C GLN A 433 -16.44 -1.66 -11.98
N VAL A 434 -16.15 -0.54 -12.63
CA VAL A 434 -15.30 0.54 -12.08
C VAL A 434 -16.11 1.81 -11.90
N SER A 435 -16.11 2.36 -10.68
CA SER A 435 -16.74 3.63 -10.34
C SER A 435 -15.79 4.52 -9.55
N THR A 436 -15.49 5.71 -10.06
CA THR A 436 -14.54 6.64 -9.46
C THR A 436 -15.18 8.01 -9.32
N GLU A 437 -15.05 8.69 -8.18
CA GLU A 437 -15.62 10.04 -8.01
C GLU A 437 -14.92 11.10 -8.90
N LYS A 438 -13.67 10.86 -9.27
CA LYS A 438 -12.84 11.69 -10.15
C LYS A 438 -12.34 10.86 -11.34
N THR A 439 -11.15 11.19 -11.84
CA THR A 439 -10.59 10.58 -13.03
C THR A 439 -10.29 9.11 -12.81
N THR A 440 -10.72 8.26 -13.74
CA THR A 440 -10.47 6.81 -13.64
C THR A 440 -9.01 6.47 -13.88
N PHE A 441 -8.41 6.88 -14.99
CA PHE A 441 -7.01 6.58 -15.32
C PHE A 441 -6.17 7.86 -15.31
N LEU A 442 -5.29 8.00 -14.31
CA LEU A 442 -4.41 9.15 -14.11
C LEU A 442 -2.95 8.74 -14.39
N SER A 443 -2.45 9.03 -15.59
CA SER A 443 -1.05 8.79 -15.96
C SER A 443 -0.23 10.06 -15.81
N LYS A 444 0.84 9.99 -15.02
CA LYS A 444 1.75 11.12 -14.74
C LYS A 444 3.07 10.89 -15.44
N ALA A 445 3.21 11.46 -16.63
CA ALA A 445 4.40 11.40 -17.49
C ALA A 445 4.98 9.99 -17.64
N SER A 446 4.11 8.98 -17.76
CA SER A 446 4.46 7.56 -17.68
C SER A 446 3.86 6.77 -18.84
N ALA A 447 4.52 5.72 -19.29
CA ALA A 447 4.02 4.83 -20.34
C ALA A 447 2.98 3.86 -19.75
N ALA A 448 1.76 4.35 -19.55
CA ALA A 448 0.65 3.54 -19.06
C ALA A 448 0.10 2.66 -20.18
N THR A 449 -0.13 1.37 -19.92
CA THR A 449 -0.87 0.49 -20.82
C THR A 449 -2.18 0.08 -20.15
N VAL A 450 -3.30 0.47 -20.74
CA VAL A 450 -4.65 0.15 -20.27
C VAL A 450 -5.35 -0.72 -21.31
N VAL A 451 -5.91 -1.84 -20.87
CA VAL A 451 -6.74 -2.71 -21.69
C VAL A 451 -8.05 -2.92 -20.94
N VAL A 452 -9.16 -2.50 -21.54
CA VAL A 452 -10.51 -2.72 -21.01
C VAL A 452 -11.32 -3.49 -22.04
N ASP A 453 -11.80 -4.66 -21.63
CA ASP A 453 -12.65 -5.51 -22.44
C ASP A 453 -14.06 -5.58 -21.85
N GLY A 454 -15.01 -4.94 -22.53
CA GLY A 454 -16.43 -4.88 -22.17
C GLY A 454 -17.27 -5.99 -22.77
N SER A 455 -16.71 -6.93 -23.55
CA SER A 455 -17.49 -7.98 -24.23
C SER A 455 -18.33 -8.81 -23.25
N ASP A 456 -17.87 -8.96 -22.01
CA ASP A 456 -18.54 -9.71 -20.93
C ASP A 456 -19.13 -8.80 -19.82
N GLY A 457 -19.24 -7.50 -20.10
CA GLY A 457 -20.03 -6.57 -19.28
C GLY A 457 -19.23 -5.59 -18.42
N ALA A 458 -17.91 -5.49 -18.57
CA ALA A 458 -17.11 -4.51 -17.83
C ALA A 458 -17.59 -3.07 -18.09
N THR A 459 -17.60 -2.23 -17.05
CA THR A 459 -18.00 -0.83 -17.16
C THR A 459 -17.00 0.11 -16.50
N ILE A 460 -16.92 1.34 -17.04
CA ILE A 460 -16.11 2.43 -16.49
C ILE A 460 -16.99 3.66 -16.27
N GLU A 461 -17.04 4.14 -15.02
CA GLU A 461 -17.77 5.36 -14.63
C GLU A 461 -16.82 6.34 -13.93
N ALA A 462 -16.62 7.52 -14.55
CA ALA A 462 -15.84 8.61 -13.98
C ALA A 462 -16.76 9.75 -13.54
N GLY A 463 -16.86 10.01 -12.23
CA GLY A 463 -17.75 11.00 -11.62
C GLY A 463 -17.44 12.44 -12.01
N ASN A 464 -16.18 12.75 -12.32
CA ASN A 464 -15.81 14.05 -12.89
C ASN A 464 -15.89 14.11 -14.43
N GLY A 465 -16.34 13.04 -15.07
CA GLY A 465 -16.44 12.92 -16.53
C GLY A 465 -15.11 12.80 -17.27
N VAL A 466 -14.00 12.47 -16.60
CA VAL A 466 -12.69 12.23 -17.25
C VAL A 466 -12.29 10.78 -17.07
N ILE A 467 -12.29 10.01 -18.16
CA ILE A 467 -11.89 8.59 -18.13
C ILE A 467 -10.37 8.48 -18.11
N PHE A 468 -9.66 9.22 -18.98
CA PHE A 468 -8.20 9.15 -19.06
C PHE A 468 -7.59 10.55 -19.02
N GLN A 469 -6.70 10.78 -18.05
CA GLN A 469 -5.82 11.94 -17.96
C GLN A 469 -4.36 11.47 -18.10
N LEU A 470 -3.75 11.76 -19.25
CA LEU A 470 -2.30 11.82 -19.35
C LEU A 470 -1.86 13.26 -19.06
N MET A 471 -0.91 13.46 -18.17
CA MET A 471 -0.39 14.79 -17.85
C MET A 471 1.09 14.73 -17.45
N ASP A 472 1.76 15.88 -17.48
CA ASP A 472 3.06 16.04 -16.85
C ASP A 472 2.99 15.71 -15.34
N THR A 473 4.14 15.37 -14.74
CA THR A 473 4.18 15.01 -13.33
C THR A 473 4.12 16.25 -12.43
N ASP A 474 3.15 16.25 -11.54
CA ASP A 474 2.96 17.22 -10.46
C ASP A 474 3.64 16.81 -9.16
N ARG A 475 4.41 15.72 -9.19
CA ARG A 475 5.02 15.11 -8.01
C ARG A 475 6.10 16.04 -7.45
N PRO A 476 5.94 16.56 -6.23
CA PRO A 476 7.02 17.25 -5.54
C PRO A 476 8.20 16.31 -5.28
N SER A 477 9.41 16.84 -5.09
CA SER A 477 10.60 16.01 -4.88
C SER A 477 10.90 15.77 -3.40
N SER A 478 11.65 14.71 -3.11
CA SER A 478 12.41 14.62 -1.85
C SER A 478 13.72 15.36 -1.99
N VAL A 479 14.22 15.94 -0.91
CA VAL A 479 15.55 16.56 -0.88
C VAL A 479 16.46 15.79 0.07
N SER A 480 17.75 15.77 -0.23
CA SER A 480 18.76 15.21 0.67
C SER A 480 18.94 16.13 1.89
N VAL A 481 19.06 15.52 3.07
CA VAL A 481 19.32 16.22 4.33
C VAL A 481 20.56 15.64 5.01
N SER A 482 21.14 16.41 5.94
CA SER A 482 22.33 16.04 6.71
C SER A 482 22.18 16.47 8.16
N GLY A 483 22.79 15.74 9.09
CA GLY A 483 22.66 16.01 10.53
C GLY A 483 21.46 15.32 11.17
N GLU A 484 20.65 14.63 10.36
CA GLU A 484 19.52 13.82 10.77
C GLU A 484 19.84 12.32 10.62
N PRO A 485 19.12 11.43 11.33
CA PRO A 485 19.30 9.99 11.18
C PRO A 485 18.81 9.45 9.81
N TRP A 486 17.93 10.17 9.12
CA TRP A 486 17.48 9.86 7.75
C TRP A 486 18.26 10.66 6.70
N SER A 487 18.36 10.12 5.48
CA SER A 487 19.09 10.76 4.39
C SER A 487 18.25 11.65 3.46
N SER A 488 16.92 11.70 3.65
CA SER A 488 16.03 12.50 2.81
C SER A 488 14.80 13.01 3.56
N GLU A 489 14.23 14.11 3.10
CA GLU A 489 12.93 14.60 3.56
C GLU A 489 12.03 14.95 2.38
N THR A 490 10.73 14.75 2.55
CA THR A 490 9.71 15.11 1.56
C THR A 490 9.29 16.57 1.72
N ILE A 491 10.25 17.50 1.61
CA ILE A 491 9.98 18.97 1.65
C ILE A 491 10.02 19.66 0.30
N GLY A 492 10.28 18.92 -0.79
CA GLY A 492 10.23 19.53 -2.12
C GLY A 492 8.82 20.01 -2.43
N THR A 493 8.76 20.99 -3.33
CA THR A 493 7.51 21.65 -3.72
C THR A 493 7.27 21.46 -5.20
N TYR A 494 6.02 21.30 -5.59
CA TYR A 494 5.62 21.55 -6.97
C TYR A 494 5.36 23.05 -7.15
N THR A 495 5.73 23.60 -8.30
CA THR A 495 5.45 24.99 -8.68
C THR A 495 4.88 25.02 -10.08
N GLU A 496 3.73 25.67 -10.21
CA GLU A 496 3.01 25.78 -11.48
C GLU A 496 3.87 26.51 -12.52
N PRO A 497 4.10 25.93 -13.71
CA PRO A 497 4.86 26.59 -14.75
C PRO A 497 4.17 27.86 -15.30
N THR A 498 4.94 28.92 -15.57
CA THR A 498 4.40 30.27 -15.88
C THR A 498 4.52 30.69 -17.36
N GLY A 499 4.95 29.80 -18.26
CA GLY A 499 5.06 30.06 -19.71
C GLY A 499 4.13 29.18 -20.55
N SER A 500 4.14 29.31 -21.87
CA SER A 500 3.48 28.33 -22.76
C SER A 500 4.41 27.15 -23.04
N ALA A 501 3.83 25.98 -23.35
CA ALA A 501 4.61 24.84 -23.83
C ALA A 501 5.29 25.20 -25.17
N THR A 502 6.56 24.84 -25.31
CA THR A 502 7.32 25.06 -26.56
C THR A 502 7.36 23.77 -27.35
N LYS A 503 7.05 23.84 -28.65
CA LYS A 503 7.07 22.68 -29.54
C LYS A 503 8.50 22.14 -29.69
N SER A 504 8.68 20.85 -29.46
CA SER A 504 9.91 20.13 -29.75
C SER A 504 10.03 19.89 -31.27
N SER A 505 11.24 20.06 -31.81
CA SER A 505 11.54 19.75 -33.21
C SER A 505 11.82 18.27 -33.47
N SER A 506 12.12 17.50 -32.41
CA SER A 506 12.46 16.07 -32.49
C SER A 506 11.32 15.14 -32.11
N TRP A 507 10.22 15.68 -31.57
CA TRP A 507 9.09 14.86 -31.14
C TRP A 507 8.10 14.59 -32.25
N VAL A 508 7.64 13.34 -32.33
CA VAL A 508 6.62 12.92 -33.28
C VAL A 508 5.30 12.73 -32.54
N THR A 509 4.35 13.62 -32.82
CA THR A 509 3.01 13.55 -32.23
C THR A 509 2.02 12.72 -33.03
N THR A 510 2.34 12.37 -34.27
CA THR A 510 1.40 11.78 -35.24
C THR A 510 1.50 10.26 -35.36
N SER A 511 2.43 9.60 -34.64
CA SER A 511 2.60 8.15 -34.65
C SER A 511 3.04 7.64 -33.28
N ALA A 512 2.50 6.49 -32.89
CA ALA A 512 2.80 5.85 -31.61
C ALA A 512 4.29 5.55 -31.45
N GLN A 513 4.77 5.68 -30.22
CA GLN A 513 6.12 5.36 -29.75
C GLN A 513 6.04 4.34 -28.61
N THR A 514 7.12 3.63 -28.32
CA THR A 514 7.17 2.64 -27.23
C THR A 514 7.06 3.25 -25.83
N THR A 515 7.23 4.56 -25.71
CA THR A 515 7.13 5.31 -24.45
C THR A 515 5.78 6.00 -24.27
N ASP A 516 4.85 5.86 -25.22
CA ASP A 516 3.55 6.51 -25.15
C ASP A 516 2.62 5.81 -24.15
N SER A 517 1.64 6.54 -23.62
CA SER A 517 0.52 5.90 -22.93
C SER A 517 -0.46 5.35 -23.97
N THR A 518 -0.88 4.11 -23.78
CA THR A 518 -1.80 3.42 -24.67
C THR A 518 -3.05 2.98 -23.89
N ALA A 519 -4.23 3.16 -24.47
CA ALA A 519 -5.45 2.55 -23.97
C ALA A 519 -6.23 1.87 -25.10
N THR A 520 -6.67 0.63 -24.86
CA THR A 520 -7.58 -0.10 -25.74
C THR A 520 -8.87 -0.38 -25.01
N PHE A 521 -9.98 -0.04 -25.66
CA PHE A 521 -11.34 -0.28 -25.18
C PHE A 521 -12.04 -1.16 -26.22
N THR A 522 -12.52 -2.32 -25.80
CA THR A 522 -13.20 -3.32 -26.65
C THR A 522 -14.64 -3.49 -26.19
N ASP A 523 -15.58 -3.50 -27.15
CA ASP A 523 -17.01 -3.80 -26.94
C ASP A 523 -17.65 -3.10 -25.73
N ILE A 524 -17.27 -1.85 -25.48
CA ILE A 524 -17.70 -1.08 -24.30
C ILE A 524 -18.37 0.24 -24.71
N ALA A 525 -19.35 0.67 -23.91
CA ALA A 525 -19.97 1.98 -24.02
C ALA A 525 -19.35 2.94 -22.98
N LEU A 526 -18.83 4.07 -23.44
CA LEU A 526 -18.10 5.03 -22.62
C LEU A 526 -18.73 6.41 -22.72
N THR A 527 -18.97 7.04 -21.57
CA THR A 527 -19.36 8.45 -21.48
C THR A 527 -18.32 9.18 -20.65
N GLY A 528 -17.51 10.01 -21.30
CA GLY A 528 -16.44 10.73 -20.61
C GLY A 528 -15.32 11.21 -21.54
N ASN A 529 -14.44 12.01 -20.97
CA ASN A 529 -13.40 12.72 -21.69
C ASN A 529 -12.03 12.05 -21.56
N PHE A 530 -11.18 12.27 -22.57
CA PHE A 530 -9.82 11.77 -22.65
C PHE A 530 -8.89 12.95 -22.95
N TYR A 531 -7.95 13.20 -22.05
CA TYR A 531 -7.04 14.33 -22.13
C TYR A 531 -5.59 13.88 -22.14
N ASN A 532 -4.81 14.45 -23.06
CA ASN A 532 -3.36 14.47 -22.99
C ASN A 532 -2.91 15.91 -22.75
N SER A 533 -2.48 16.21 -21.54
CA SER A 533 -2.16 17.55 -21.10
C SER A 533 -0.65 17.79 -21.06
N VAL A 534 -0.24 18.96 -21.53
CA VAL A 534 1.11 19.48 -21.32
C VAL A 534 1.03 20.74 -20.47
N TRP A 535 1.98 20.90 -19.57
CA TRP A 535 2.14 22.09 -18.78
C TRP A 535 3.02 23.13 -19.47
N GLY A 536 2.85 24.37 -19.04
CA GLY A 536 3.61 25.50 -19.54
C GLY A 536 5.11 25.45 -19.27
N GLY A 537 5.87 26.43 -19.75
CA GLY A 537 7.09 26.86 -19.06
C GLY A 537 8.38 26.06 -19.26
N GLY A 538 8.57 25.39 -20.41
CA GLY A 538 9.91 25.13 -20.93
C GLY A 538 10.83 24.25 -20.07
N ASN A 539 10.35 23.11 -19.55
CA ASN A 539 11.28 22.02 -19.28
C ASN A 539 11.77 21.50 -20.64
N ALA A 540 12.95 21.95 -21.08
CA ALA A 540 13.56 21.57 -22.36
C ALA A 540 13.85 20.06 -22.50
N SER A 541 13.56 19.27 -21.45
CA SER A 541 13.84 17.83 -21.36
C SER A 541 12.60 16.94 -21.53
N ILE A 542 11.37 17.48 -21.62
CA ILE A 542 10.22 16.64 -21.98
C ILE A 542 10.27 16.42 -23.49
N GLN A 543 10.72 15.22 -23.87
CA GLN A 543 10.76 14.79 -25.26
C GLN A 543 9.35 14.82 -25.89
N GLY A 544 8.28 14.87 -25.09
CA GLY A 544 6.88 14.74 -25.49
C GLY A 544 6.36 13.34 -25.17
N GLN A 545 5.05 13.19 -25.06
CA GLN A 545 4.42 11.88 -24.86
C GLN A 545 3.03 11.88 -25.50
N ASN A 546 2.70 10.84 -26.27
CA ASN A 546 1.38 10.72 -26.88
C ASN A 546 0.44 9.89 -26.00
N LEU A 547 -0.84 10.18 -26.16
CA LEU A 547 -1.94 9.32 -25.75
C LEU A 547 -2.46 8.61 -26.98
N VAL A 548 -2.33 7.29 -27.00
CA VAL A 548 -2.73 6.42 -28.11
C VAL A 548 -3.97 5.63 -27.70
N LEU A 549 -5.10 5.93 -28.34
CA LEU A 549 -6.40 5.36 -28.00
C LEU A 549 -6.90 4.47 -29.14
N THR A 550 -7.32 3.27 -28.79
CA THR A 550 -8.00 2.35 -29.70
C THR A 550 -9.38 2.02 -29.15
N PHE A 551 -10.41 2.27 -29.94
CA PHE A 551 -11.78 1.87 -29.67
C PHE A 551 -12.16 0.80 -30.68
N ASP A 552 -12.48 -0.39 -30.16
CA ASP A 552 -12.79 -1.60 -30.91
C ASP A 552 -14.22 -2.02 -30.61
N GLY A 553 -15.14 -1.98 -31.59
CA GLY A 553 -16.56 -2.32 -31.33
C GLY A 553 -17.24 -1.44 -30.27
N SER A 554 -16.63 -0.32 -29.90
CA SER A 554 -16.99 0.48 -28.74
C SER A 554 -17.72 1.77 -29.12
N THR A 555 -18.57 2.27 -28.23
CA THR A 555 -19.16 3.60 -28.35
C THR A 555 -18.51 4.56 -27.36
N VAL A 556 -18.19 5.77 -27.80
CA VAL A 556 -17.63 6.82 -26.94
C VAL A 556 -18.36 8.13 -27.15
N GLU A 557 -18.91 8.69 -26.07
CA GLU A 557 -19.52 10.02 -26.02
C GLU A 557 -18.64 10.94 -25.16
N GLY A 558 -17.95 11.90 -25.79
CA GLY A 558 -17.01 12.75 -25.06
C GLY A 558 -16.06 13.58 -25.91
N VAL A 559 -15.22 14.36 -25.23
CA VAL A 559 -14.07 15.07 -25.79
C VAL A 559 -12.83 14.19 -25.70
N ILE A 560 -12.13 14.03 -26.82
CA ILE A 560 -10.82 13.37 -26.90
C ILE A 560 -9.84 14.41 -27.41
N SER A 561 -8.92 14.88 -26.56
CA SER A 561 -8.16 16.08 -26.93
C SER A 561 -6.79 16.19 -26.27
N ALA A 562 -5.86 16.80 -27.02
CA ALA A 562 -4.75 17.51 -26.41
C ALA A 562 -5.27 18.71 -25.60
N SER A 563 -4.60 19.02 -24.50
CA SER A 563 -5.02 20.06 -23.57
C SER A 563 -3.84 20.76 -22.88
N ALA A 564 -4.10 21.92 -22.30
CA ALA A 564 -3.36 22.40 -21.13
C ALA A 564 -4.05 21.84 -19.88
N ALA A 565 -3.27 21.48 -18.88
CA ALA A 565 -3.75 21.28 -17.52
C ALA A 565 -3.21 22.38 -16.62
N LYS A 566 -3.96 22.72 -15.57
CA LYS A 566 -3.53 23.68 -14.56
C LYS A 566 -4.12 23.29 -13.20
N HIS A 567 -3.31 23.36 -12.14
CA HIS A 567 -3.81 23.23 -10.78
C HIS A 567 -4.61 24.46 -10.33
N SER A 568 -5.45 24.29 -9.32
CA SER A 568 -6.17 25.42 -8.70
C SER A 568 -5.24 26.35 -7.90
N VAL A 569 -4.09 25.82 -7.48
CA VAL A 569 -3.03 26.50 -6.72
C VAL A 569 -1.74 26.62 -7.55
N SER A 570 -0.91 27.62 -7.27
CA SER A 570 0.36 27.81 -7.99
C SER A 570 1.55 27.07 -7.35
N THR A 571 1.37 26.50 -6.17
CA THR A 571 2.39 25.77 -5.43
C THR A 571 1.72 24.68 -4.61
N ILE A 572 2.32 23.50 -4.56
CA ILE A 572 1.85 22.39 -3.73
C ILE A 572 2.99 22.00 -2.79
N THR A 573 2.71 22.09 -1.48
CA THR A 573 3.54 21.58 -0.39
C THR A 573 2.82 20.43 0.30
N SER A 574 3.37 19.91 1.40
CA SER A 574 2.67 18.94 2.25
C SER A 574 1.34 19.47 2.79
N ALA A 575 1.15 20.78 2.93
CA ALA A 575 -0.12 21.35 3.38
C ALA A 575 -1.23 21.25 2.32
N GLU A 576 -0.88 21.27 1.03
CA GLU A 576 -1.81 21.20 -0.10
C GLU A 576 -1.78 19.83 -0.79
N TYR A 577 -1.33 18.77 -0.12
CA TYR A 577 -1.10 17.46 -0.74
C TYR A 577 -2.31 16.91 -1.52
N LEU A 578 -3.54 17.23 -1.10
CA LEU A 578 -4.76 16.85 -1.81
C LEU A 578 -4.91 17.49 -3.20
N GLN A 579 -4.14 18.53 -3.54
CA GLN A 579 -4.13 19.14 -4.88
C GLN A 579 -3.35 18.31 -5.91
N ILE A 580 -2.58 17.31 -5.46
CA ILE A 580 -1.88 16.37 -6.33
C ILE A 580 -2.92 15.57 -7.13
N GLY A 581 -2.78 15.59 -8.46
CA GLY A 581 -3.68 15.01 -9.46
C GLY A 581 -4.85 15.90 -9.86
N GLU A 582 -5.14 16.97 -9.09
CA GLU A 582 -6.31 17.83 -9.31
C GLU A 582 -6.01 18.92 -10.34
N VAL A 583 -6.46 18.71 -11.57
CA VAL A 583 -6.25 19.66 -12.67
C VAL A 583 -7.53 20.00 -13.42
N THR A 584 -7.59 21.24 -13.91
CA THR A 584 -8.60 21.65 -14.90
C THR A 584 -8.00 21.59 -16.29
N ASN A 585 -8.67 20.91 -17.21
CA ASN A 585 -8.24 20.82 -18.61
C ASN A 585 -8.85 21.93 -19.47
N THR A 586 -8.02 22.51 -20.32
CA THR A 586 -8.44 23.37 -21.43
C THR A 586 -8.00 22.74 -22.74
N ALA A 587 -8.95 22.23 -23.52
CA ALA A 587 -8.67 21.67 -24.83
C ALA A 587 -7.96 22.71 -25.73
N GLN A 588 -6.83 22.33 -26.31
CA GLN A 588 -6.03 23.21 -27.16
C GLN A 588 -5.21 22.41 -28.18
N ALA A 589 -4.67 23.12 -29.17
CA ALA A 589 -3.88 22.51 -30.23
C ALA A 589 -2.69 21.70 -29.69
N VAL A 590 -2.39 20.58 -30.35
CA VAL A 590 -1.26 19.70 -30.05
C VAL A 590 0.06 20.47 -30.11
N VAL A 591 0.88 20.32 -29.06
CA VAL A 591 2.26 20.81 -29.04
C VAL A 591 3.23 19.63 -29.04
N ASN A 592 3.42 18.99 -27.87
CA ASN A 592 4.24 17.78 -27.67
C ASN A 592 3.43 16.60 -27.10
N ASN A 593 2.12 16.82 -26.90
CA ASN A 593 1.15 15.94 -26.28
C ASN A 593 0.20 15.38 -27.36
N GLY A 594 0.73 14.53 -28.25
CA GLY A 594 -0.07 13.99 -29.34
C GLY A 594 -1.26 13.18 -28.83
N VAL A 595 -2.35 13.21 -29.57
CA VAL A 595 -3.53 12.36 -29.32
C VAL A 595 -3.84 11.63 -30.61
N ILE A 596 -3.66 10.32 -30.56
CA ILE A 596 -3.73 9.41 -31.71
C ILE A 596 -4.92 8.49 -31.45
N VAL A 597 -5.94 8.57 -32.31
CA VAL A 597 -7.19 7.83 -32.13
C VAL A 597 -7.39 6.84 -33.28
N THR A 598 -7.74 5.61 -32.95
CA THR A 598 -8.16 4.58 -33.89
C THR A 598 -9.55 4.08 -33.52
N LEU A 599 -10.49 4.20 -34.47
CA LEU A 599 -11.84 3.63 -34.38
C LEU A 599 -11.91 2.43 -35.33
N LYS A 600 -12.19 1.23 -34.83
CA LYS A 600 -12.27 0.01 -35.63
C LYS A 600 -13.48 -0.86 -35.27
N ASN A 601 -13.81 -1.78 -36.18
CA ASN A 601 -14.85 -2.80 -36.02
C ASN A 601 -16.19 -2.21 -35.56
N GLY A 602 -16.68 -1.19 -36.25
CA GLY A 602 -17.98 -0.58 -35.93
C GLY A 602 -17.96 0.44 -34.78
N ALA A 603 -16.80 0.82 -34.26
CA ALA A 603 -16.71 1.84 -33.21
C ALA A 603 -17.34 3.18 -33.63
N ASP A 604 -18.04 3.82 -32.69
CA ASP A 604 -18.71 5.11 -32.91
C ASP A 604 -18.27 6.15 -31.87
N TRP A 605 -17.83 7.32 -32.35
CA TRP A 605 -17.48 8.44 -31.49
C TRP A 605 -18.45 9.60 -31.67
N THR A 606 -19.26 9.87 -30.65
CA THR A 606 -20.05 11.09 -30.52
C THR A 606 -19.21 12.20 -29.91
N VAL A 607 -18.78 13.16 -30.73
CA VAL A 607 -17.96 14.30 -30.29
C VAL A 607 -18.86 15.29 -29.56
N THR A 608 -18.64 15.52 -28.27
CA THR A 608 -19.49 16.42 -27.45
C THR A 608 -18.96 17.85 -27.32
N GLY A 609 -17.69 18.08 -27.66
CA GLY A 609 -17.04 19.38 -27.59
C GLY A 609 -15.79 19.47 -28.48
N THR A 610 -15.16 20.64 -28.51
CA THR A 610 -13.97 20.87 -29.34
C THR A 610 -12.84 19.92 -28.95
N SER A 611 -12.33 19.19 -29.93
CA SER A 611 -11.31 18.15 -29.76
C SER A 611 -10.11 18.42 -30.67
N TYR A 612 -8.90 18.33 -30.12
CA TYR A 612 -7.64 18.53 -30.84
C TYR A 612 -6.84 17.23 -30.87
N LEU A 613 -6.60 16.70 -32.07
CA LEU A 613 -5.88 15.45 -32.30
C LEU A 613 -4.66 15.67 -33.20
N SER A 614 -3.73 14.71 -33.16
CA SER A 614 -2.59 14.63 -34.09
C SER A 614 -2.79 13.57 -35.17
N ALA A 615 -3.57 12.52 -34.87
CA ALA A 615 -3.96 11.50 -35.84
C ALA A 615 -5.34 10.91 -35.50
N LEU A 616 -6.10 10.59 -36.54
CA LEU A 616 -7.41 9.93 -36.44
C LEU A 616 -7.53 8.91 -37.58
N THR A 617 -7.70 7.64 -37.25
CA THR A 617 -8.01 6.56 -38.19
C THR A 617 -9.42 6.06 -37.95
N ILE A 618 -10.24 6.03 -38.99
CA ILE A 618 -11.63 5.58 -38.97
C ILE A 618 -11.74 4.37 -39.90
N ALA A 619 -12.08 3.20 -39.36
CA ALA A 619 -12.37 2.02 -40.19
C ALA A 619 -13.59 2.26 -41.11
N SER A 620 -13.76 1.40 -42.11
CA SER A 620 -14.86 1.55 -43.10
C SER A 620 -16.26 1.42 -42.50
N ASP A 621 -16.36 0.75 -41.36
CA ASP A 621 -17.58 0.48 -40.61
C ASP A 621 -17.72 1.35 -39.34
N ALA A 622 -16.72 2.20 -39.03
CA ALA A 622 -16.71 3.08 -37.88
C ALA A 622 -17.24 4.49 -38.21
N SER A 623 -17.65 5.24 -37.19
CA SER A 623 -18.22 6.59 -37.37
C SER A 623 -17.73 7.63 -36.36
N VAL A 624 -17.80 8.89 -36.79
CA VAL A 624 -17.63 10.07 -35.93
C VAL A 624 -18.83 10.97 -36.16
N THR A 625 -19.57 11.24 -35.10
CA THR A 625 -20.86 11.93 -35.12
C THR A 625 -20.88 13.08 -34.12
N ALA A 626 -21.98 13.83 -34.12
CA ALA A 626 -22.28 14.86 -33.12
C ALA A 626 -23.55 14.47 -32.36
N PRO A 627 -23.76 15.02 -31.14
CA PRO A 627 -25.01 14.89 -30.42
C PRO A 627 -26.21 15.26 -31.28
N SER A 628 -27.36 14.65 -31.00
CA SER A 628 -28.60 14.90 -31.72
C SER A 628 -28.90 16.40 -31.86
N GLY A 629 -29.20 16.82 -33.09
CA GLY A 629 -29.46 18.23 -33.43
C GLY A 629 -28.22 19.09 -33.67
N LYS A 630 -27.01 18.55 -33.58
CA LYS A 630 -25.75 19.25 -33.83
C LYS A 630 -25.00 18.65 -35.02
N THR A 631 -23.95 19.34 -35.45
CA THR A 631 -23.04 18.87 -36.50
C THR A 631 -21.59 18.87 -36.02
N VAL A 632 -20.81 17.87 -36.47
CA VAL A 632 -19.36 17.82 -36.23
C VAL A 632 -18.62 18.22 -37.51
N THR A 633 -17.66 19.12 -37.38
CA THR A 633 -16.78 19.56 -38.47
C THR A 633 -15.35 19.19 -38.16
N LEU A 634 -14.66 18.53 -39.10
CA LEU A 634 -13.22 18.27 -39.04
C LEU A 634 -12.46 19.33 -39.84
N LYS A 635 -11.39 19.87 -39.24
CA LYS A 635 -10.34 20.63 -39.94
C LYS A 635 -9.01 19.90 -39.86
N VAL A 636 -8.30 19.82 -40.98
CA VAL A 636 -6.94 19.30 -41.08
C VAL A 636 -6.03 20.45 -41.49
N GLY A 637 -5.11 20.85 -40.61
CA GLY A 637 -4.24 22.02 -40.85
C GLY A 637 -5.03 23.31 -41.08
N GLY A 638 -6.20 23.46 -40.44
CA GLY A 638 -7.10 24.61 -40.61
C GLY A 638 -8.08 24.51 -41.78
N THR A 639 -7.93 23.52 -42.67
CA THR A 639 -8.81 23.33 -43.83
C THR A 639 -9.96 22.39 -43.49
N THR A 640 -11.21 22.83 -43.67
CA THR A 640 -12.40 21.98 -43.50
C THR A 640 -12.31 20.76 -44.41
N THR A 641 -12.42 19.57 -43.83
CA THR A 641 -12.24 18.29 -44.51
C THR A 641 -13.43 17.39 -44.20
N THR A 642 -13.98 16.72 -45.21
CA THR A 642 -15.06 15.75 -45.02
C THR A 642 -14.57 14.56 -44.20
N ILE A 643 -15.30 14.23 -43.15
CA ILE A 643 -15.12 13.00 -42.37
C ILE A 643 -15.63 11.83 -43.22
N THR A 644 -14.78 10.84 -43.49
CA THR A 644 -15.09 9.71 -44.36
C THR A 644 -14.64 8.42 -43.66
N PRO A 645 -15.54 7.46 -43.40
CA PRO A 645 -15.16 6.12 -42.96
C PRO A 645 -14.15 5.47 -43.93
N GLY A 646 -13.24 4.67 -43.39
CA GLY A 646 -12.16 4.02 -44.14
C GLY A 646 -10.96 4.93 -44.47
N LYS A 647 -10.80 6.07 -43.77
CA LYS A 647 -9.69 7.00 -43.97
C LYS A 647 -8.90 7.26 -42.68
N SER A 648 -7.64 7.65 -42.88
CA SER A 648 -6.77 8.21 -41.85
C SER A 648 -6.47 9.67 -42.12
N TYR A 649 -6.46 10.46 -41.06
CA TYR A 649 -6.12 11.87 -41.04
C TYR A 649 -4.93 12.08 -40.11
N THR A 650 -3.96 12.88 -40.52
CA THR A 650 -2.75 13.16 -39.75
C THR A 650 -2.39 14.65 -39.84
N GLY A 651 -1.83 15.20 -38.77
CA GLY A 651 -1.42 16.60 -38.68
C GLY A 651 -2.19 17.34 -37.59
N ALA A 652 -2.38 18.65 -37.73
CA ALA A 652 -3.18 19.42 -36.77
C ALA A 652 -4.68 19.19 -37.05
N LEU A 653 -5.32 18.31 -36.28
CA LEU A 653 -6.74 17.99 -36.43
C LEU A 653 -7.55 18.79 -35.41
N THR A 654 -8.68 19.35 -35.84
CA THR A 654 -9.66 19.98 -34.93
C THR A 654 -11.06 19.53 -35.30
N LEU A 655 -11.75 18.91 -34.34
CA LEU A 655 -13.17 18.60 -34.44
C LEU A 655 -13.94 19.63 -33.62
N THR A 656 -14.98 20.24 -34.20
CA THR A 656 -15.85 21.21 -33.53
C THR A 656 -17.29 20.81 -33.69
N VAL A 657 -18.08 21.00 -32.63
CA VAL A 657 -19.51 20.71 -32.58
C VAL A 657 -20.29 22.02 -32.57
N ALA A 658 -21.26 22.16 -33.46
CA ALA A 658 -22.10 23.36 -33.59
C ALA A 658 -23.59 23.01 -33.66
#